data_AF-A0A7Y6C4K0-F1
#
_entry.id   AF-A0A7Y6C4K0-F1
#
_cell.length_a   1.000
_cell.length_b   1.000
_cell.length_c   1.000
_cell.angle_alpha   90.00
_cell.angle_beta   90.00
_cell.angle_gamma   90.00
#
_symmetry.space_group_name_H-M   'P 1'
#
loop_
_entity.id
_entity.type
_entity.pdbx_description
1 polymer ?
#
loop_
_entity_poly.entity_id
_entity_poly.type
_entity_poly.pdbx_seq_one_letter_code
_entity_poly.pdbx_strand_id
1 'polypeptide(L)'
;MTDSAVGAGVLGRWGIVSLAGEALGRPPQEERPVTVLLGPRGSGASETHSALMERYGPSYPFAYLRFAPGQALLPRYALGLLARQLERRLPQYRRMSFPLLTLGLLASDEDLSMTSLEEGRRSIQQRLRHFQQQAENRYGDYLAAFFEVAGGAIGAPEGASTAALALLNDALRRGRRRLPGGNRLGQAAYWYGAHPLTRAQDRWEALTELNSWRHRGHEEDRDRLDRILFSAFLEDLRRGAAPSFSPRSFLLLLDQTDTRYGRRFLDLLLRARHDDTVVASGPCDPLTVVASCNRWLPRWGPASGEQWPWQLRVPDGASLEDWRAHRPPRDGEDTWWYPIRLRDLQQEEVHTLVEKQLHTHPGLSPFTRLTPFIHRLTGGLPKGVSQVLQALQQADGERAPGPAQERWLRTLPDRIVLVGEEQRTLADAALDSLLDGFDDRERDRLAECAAAPDLYVGTQVLGYGEALFTQLRIRRLIDGPGAFTPALHPWLRRLLLWKLAARPSDWEAAHDLLAEHAREAGRTPDRMYHLLATGRLEEVTDHLLSRFDTLPATTWISELEKVTAAPNRLASVGGPLELLATLAPPEPGGAVTGRSVVRGLVAARWLWSDPLADPGMRLGHVLADGFIQLSRLGRSDNVALLNESERYLHWRPSRTTTNGS
;
A
#
# COMPACT_ATOMS: atom_id res chain seq x y z
N MET A 1 5.24 29.81 6.03
CA MET A 1 4.52 29.60 4.75
C MET A 1 3.71 28.33 4.91
N THR A 2 2.42 28.41 4.64
CA THR A 2 1.34 27.63 5.25
C THR A 2 1.27 26.18 4.76
N ASP A 3 1.34 25.24 5.70
CA ASP A 3 1.13 23.77 5.58
C ASP A 3 -0.31 23.35 5.21
N SER A 4 -1.18 24.31 4.86
CA SER A 4 -2.63 24.09 4.73
C SER A 4 -3.07 23.48 3.39
N ALA A 5 -2.16 23.29 2.43
CA ALA A 5 -2.53 22.82 1.09
C ALA A 5 -2.11 21.36 0.78
N VAL A 6 -1.38 20.69 1.68
CA VAL A 6 -0.93 19.32 1.44
C VAL A 6 -2.03 18.36 1.90
N GLY A 7 -2.57 17.58 0.95
CA GLY A 7 -3.69 16.67 1.15
C GLY A 7 -3.53 15.68 2.31
N ALA A 8 -4.64 15.07 2.70
CA ALA A 8 -4.75 14.01 3.71
C ALA A 8 -3.69 12.88 3.60
N GLY A 9 -3.16 12.64 2.39
CA GLY A 9 -2.25 11.54 2.06
C GLY A 9 -0.81 11.60 2.60
N VAL A 10 -0.40 12.68 3.28
CA VAL A 10 0.99 12.83 3.77
C VAL A 10 1.18 12.40 5.23
N LEU A 11 0.08 12.18 5.96
CA LEU A 11 0.15 11.76 7.35
C LEU A 11 0.88 10.41 7.46
N GLY A 12 1.92 10.36 8.29
CA GLY A 12 2.82 9.21 8.42
C GLY A 12 3.67 8.90 7.18
N ARG A 13 3.81 9.85 6.23
CA ARG A 13 4.58 9.71 4.99
C ARG A 13 5.56 10.86 4.74
N TRP A 14 5.73 11.76 5.72
CA TRP A 14 6.59 12.94 5.59
C TRP A 14 8.03 12.61 5.24
N GLY A 15 8.61 11.53 5.77
CA GLY A 15 9.97 11.14 5.41
C GLY A 15 10.12 10.75 3.93
N ILE A 16 9.11 10.12 3.32
CA ILE A 16 9.10 9.84 1.88
C ILE A 16 9.05 11.15 1.07
N VAL A 17 8.23 12.10 1.50
CA VAL A 17 8.14 13.40 0.84
C VAL A 17 9.46 14.17 1.00
N SER A 18 10.08 14.16 2.18
CA SER A 18 11.40 14.76 2.44
C SER A 18 12.47 14.14 1.55
N LEU A 19 12.56 12.81 1.53
CA LEU A 19 13.48 12.05 0.68
C LEU A 19 13.37 12.43 -0.80
N ALA A 20 12.14 12.54 -1.33
CA ALA A 20 11.93 12.96 -2.71
C ALA A 20 12.46 14.40 -2.94
N GLY A 21 12.21 15.30 -1.99
CA GLY A 21 12.77 16.66 -2.00
C GLY A 21 14.30 16.69 -1.98
N GLU A 22 14.93 15.90 -1.10
CA GLU A 22 16.38 15.75 -1.00
C GLU A 22 16.97 15.25 -2.33
N ALA A 23 16.35 14.23 -2.94
CA ALA A 23 16.78 13.65 -4.22
C ALA A 23 16.62 14.64 -5.39
N LEU A 24 15.52 15.40 -5.41
CA LEU A 24 15.29 16.45 -6.41
C LEU A 24 16.25 17.63 -6.24
N GLY A 25 16.71 17.90 -5.02
CA GLY A 25 17.71 18.93 -4.72
C GLY A 25 19.15 18.57 -5.14
N ARG A 26 19.43 17.29 -5.46
CA ARG A 26 20.78 16.86 -5.84
C ARG A 26 21.21 17.39 -7.23
N PRO A 27 22.52 17.59 -7.46
CA PRO A 27 23.08 17.82 -8.79
C PRO A 27 22.75 16.70 -9.77
N PRO A 28 22.61 16.98 -11.09
CA PRO A 28 22.21 15.98 -12.09
C PRO A 28 23.05 14.69 -12.07
N GLN A 29 24.35 14.78 -11.80
CA GLN A 29 25.29 13.67 -11.84
C GLN A 29 25.37 12.83 -10.55
N GLU A 30 24.67 13.24 -9.48
CA GLU A 30 24.66 12.50 -8.22
C GLU A 30 23.73 11.29 -8.25
N GLU A 31 24.04 10.29 -7.43
CA GLU A 31 23.25 9.06 -7.33
C GLU A 31 21.92 9.30 -6.62
N ARG A 32 20.88 8.62 -7.11
CA ARG A 32 19.52 8.66 -6.56
C ARG A 32 18.93 7.24 -6.50
N PRO A 33 18.22 6.88 -5.42
CA PRO A 33 17.55 5.59 -5.35
C PRO A 33 16.32 5.51 -6.27
N VAL A 34 15.87 4.28 -6.52
CA VAL A 34 14.50 3.96 -6.89
C VAL A 34 13.76 3.63 -5.60
N THR A 35 13.00 4.61 -5.08
CA THR A 35 12.21 4.43 -3.87
C THR A 35 10.97 3.60 -4.17
N VAL A 36 10.79 2.50 -3.46
CA VAL A 36 9.62 1.60 -3.65
C VAL A 36 8.76 1.59 -2.40
N LEU A 37 7.56 2.11 -2.53
CA LEU A 37 6.53 2.08 -1.50
C LEU A 37 5.85 0.71 -1.51
N LEU A 38 6.07 -0.08 -0.45
CA LEU A 38 5.53 -1.42 -0.30
C LEU A 38 4.46 -1.43 0.80
N GLY A 39 3.25 -1.83 0.48
CA GLY A 39 2.19 -2.03 1.47
C GLY A 39 1.01 -2.80 0.88
N PRO A 40 0.05 -3.25 1.71
CA PRO A 40 -1.19 -3.78 1.18
C PRO A 40 -1.95 -2.70 0.39
N ARG A 41 -2.90 -3.13 -0.44
CA ARG A 41 -3.81 -2.19 -1.11
C ARG A 41 -4.53 -1.32 -0.07
N GLY A 42 -4.58 -0.02 -0.33
CA GLY A 42 -5.16 0.95 0.61
C GLY A 42 -4.21 1.46 1.70
N SER A 43 -2.92 1.15 1.62
CA SER A 43 -1.86 1.64 2.52
C SER A 43 -1.44 3.10 2.29
N GLY A 44 -2.08 3.83 1.36
CA GLY A 44 -1.80 5.25 1.14
C GLY A 44 -0.75 5.54 0.06
N ALA A 45 -0.37 4.56 -0.78
CA ALA A 45 0.69 4.73 -1.78
C ALA A 45 0.30 5.71 -2.90
N SER A 46 -0.90 5.56 -3.45
CA SER A 46 -1.41 6.45 -4.50
C SER A 46 -1.64 7.87 -3.96
N GLU A 47 -2.10 8.00 -2.72
CA GLU A 47 -2.24 9.28 -2.03
C GLU A 47 -0.88 9.94 -1.79
N THR A 48 0.17 9.16 -1.52
CA THR A 48 1.56 9.64 -1.45
C THR A 48 2.02 10.18 -2.81
N HIS A 49 1.68 9.51 -3.92
CA HIS A 49 1.96 10.03 -5.26
C HIS A 49 1.23 11.35 -5.53
N SER A 50 -0.06 11.47 -5.18
CA SER A 50 -0.80 12.74 -5.30
C SER A 50 -0.11 13.87 -4.55
N ALA A 51 0.32 13.61 -3.31
CA ALA A 51 1.01 14.62 -2.51
C ALA A 51 2.36 15.05 -3.09
N LEU A 52 3.14 14.11 -3.66
CA LEU A 52 4.38 14.42 -4.35
C LEU A 52 4.13 15.28 -5.60
N MET A 53 3.07 14.98 -6.36
CA MET A 53 2.65 15.78 -7.52
C MET A 53 2.27 17.20 -7.11
N GLU A 54 1.47 17.37 -6.06
CA GLU A 54 1.05 18.68 -5.57
C GLU A 54 2.24 19.51 -5.06
N ARG A 55 3.14 18.88 -4.30
CA ARG A 55 4.26 19.58 -3.67
C ARG A 55 5.37 19.95 -4.65
N TYR A 56 5.75 19.02 -5.53
CA TYR A 56 6.93 19.19 -6.40
C TYR A 56 6.55 19.46 -7.86
N GLY A 57 5.35 19.08 -8.28
CA GLY A 57 4.92 19.24 -9.67
C GLY A 57 4.89 20.67 -10.19
N PRO A 58 4.62 21.72 -9.39
CA PRO A 58 4.76 23.10 -9.85
C PRO A 58 6.22 23.50 -10.15
N SER A 59 7.18 22.90 -9.45
CA SER A 59 8.59 23.31 -9.49
C SER A 59 9.50 22.41 -10.33
N TYR A 60 9.12 21.15 -10.54
CA TYR A 60 9.92 20.15 -11.24
C TYR A 60 9.10 19.48 -12.36
N PRO A 61 9.72 19.15 -13.51
CA PRO A 61 9.05 18.30 -14.49
C PRO A 61 8.79 16.92 -13.85
N PHE A 62 7.56 16.44 -13.99
CA PHE A 62 7.17 15.14 -13.45
C PHE A 62 6.39 14.33 -14.49
N ALA A 63 6.38 13.01 -14.30
CA ALA A 63 5.49 12.11 -15.00
C ALA A 63 4.87 11.11 -14.01
N TYR A 64 3.61 10.78 -14.24
CA TYR A 64 2.86 9.76 -13.50
C TYR A 64 2.37 8.68 -14.47
N LEU A 65 2.54 7.42 -14.08
CA LEU A 65 2.05 6.28 -14.85
C LEU A 65 1.52 5.21 -13.92
N ARG A 66 0.32 4.70 -14.20
CA ARG A 66 -0.29 3.60 -13.46
C ARG A 66 -0.30 2.35 -14.32
N PHE A 67 0.31 1.27 -13.82
CA PHE A 67 0.28 -0.03 -14.47
C PHE A 67 -0.95 -0.82 -14.00
N ALA A 68 -2.11 -0.56 -14.61
CA ALA A 68 -3.35 -1.23 -14.24
C ALA A 68 -3.28 -2.76 -14.50
N PRO A 69 -3.83 -3.60 -13.60
CA PRO A 69 -3.96 -5.03 -13.85
C PRO A 69 -4.75 -5.31 -15.13
N GLY A 70 -4.27 -6.25 -15.95
CA GLY A 70 -4.92 -6.62 -17.22
C GLY A 70 -4.61 -5.70 -18.41
N GLN A 71 -3.98 -4.53 -18.18
CA GLN A 71 -3.57 -3.67 -19.27
C GLN A 71 -2.18 -4.05 -19.80
N ALA A 72 -2.11 -4.41 -21.08
CA ALA A 72 -0.86 -4.73 -21.76
C ALA A 72 -0.09 -3.46 -22.19
N LEU A 73 0.55 -2.78 -21.23
CA LEU A 73 1.40 -1.62 -21.54
C LEU A 73 2.86 -2.05 -21.72
N LEU A 74 3.31 -2.14 -22.98
CA LEU A 74 4.71 -2.46 -23.29
C LEU A 74 5.66 -1.34 -22.82
N PRO A 75 6.89 -1.67 -22.35
CA PRO A 75 7.81 -0.69 -21.80
C PRO A 75 8.10 0.52 -22.71
N ARG A 76 8.21 0.29 -24.03
CA ARG A 76 8.39 1.37 -25.02
C ARG A 76 7.23 2.38 -25.07
N TYR A 77 5.98 1.91 -24.90
CA TYR A 77 4.81 2.80 -24.86
C TYR A 77 4.78 3.58 -23.55
N ALA A 78 5.14 2.94 -22.44
CA ALA A 78 5.34 3.62 -21.17
C ALA A 78 6.41 4.74 -21.30
N LEU A 79 7.56 4.47 -21.91
CA LEU A 79 8.60 5.50 -22.14
C LEU A 79 8.08 6.68 -22.98
N GLY A 80 7.33 6.43 -24.06
CA GLY A 80 6.73 7.48 -24.88
C GLY A 80 5.78 8.39 -24.08
N LEU A 81 4.92 7.79 -23.25
CA LEU A 81 4.00 8.51 -22.36
C LEU A 81 4.75 9.34 -21.32
N LEU A 82 5.79 8.77 -20.69
CA LEU A 82 6.58 9.44 -19.66
C LEU A 82 7.37 10.61 -20.25
N ALA A 83 8.06 10.39 -21.36
CA ALA A 83 8.77 11.45 -22.08
C ALA A 83 7.83 12.60 -22.41
N ARG A 84 6.62 12.30 -22.88
CA ARG A 84 5.64 13.33 -23.22
C ARG A 84 5.20 14.18 -22.03
N GLN A 85 4.99 13.56 -20.87
CA GLN A 85 4.65 14.26 -19.63
C GLN A 85 5.82 15.13 -19.13
N LEU A 86 7.06 14.63 -19.23
CA LEU A 86 8.27 15.36 -18.84
C LEU A 86 8.58 16.56 -19.76
N GLU A 87 8.05 16.58 -20.99
CA GLU A 87 8.15 17.72 -21.91
C GLU A 87 7.20 18.88 -21.58
N ARG A 88 6.39 18.76 -20.52
CA ARG A 88 5.52 19.84 -20.04
C ARG A 88 6.33 21.11 -19.81
N ARG A 89 5.80 22.24 -20.28
CA ARG A 89 6.47 23.54 -20.17
C ARG A 89 6.30 24.09 -18.76
N LEU A 90 7.41 24.32 -18.07
CA LEU A 90 7.44 25.08 -16.82
C LEU A 90 7.98 26.49 -17.09
N PRO A 91 7.40 27.56 -16.51
CA PRO A 91 7.82 28.94 -16.78
C PRO A 91 9.30 29.22 -16.50
N GLN A 92 9.86 28.58 -15.47
CA GLN A 92 11.26 28.76 -15.06
C GLN A 92 12.28 28.03 -15.92
N TYR A 93 11.86 27.10 -16.80
CA TYR A 93 12.77 26.24 -17.53
C TYR A 93 12.61 26.33 -19.04
N ARG A 94 13.72 26.10 -19.73
CA ARG A 94 13.67 25.75 -21.15
C ARG A 94 12.88 24.45 -21.31
N ARG A 95 12.06 24.40 -22.37
CA ARG A 95 11.32 23.19 -22.71
C ARG A 95 12.28 22.04 -23.04
N MET A 96 12.04 20.91 -22.41
CA MET A 96 12.79 19.67 -22.61
C MET A 96 12.42 18.97 -23.93
N SER A 97 13.32 18.11 -24.40
CA SER A 97 13.10 17.28 -25.59
C SER A 97 13.75 15.93 -25.47
N PHE A 98 13.13 14.89 -26.06
CA PHE A 98 13.63 13.52 -26.09
C PHE A 98 13.98 13.05 -27.53
N PRO A 99 14.99 13.63 -28.19
CA PRO A 99 15.31 13.32 -29.58
C PRO A 99 15.84 11.90 -29.78
N LEU A 100 16.62 11.33 -28.84
CA LEU A 100 17.13 9.96 -28.97
C LEU A 100 15.97 8.97 -28.86
N LEU A 101 15.19 9.06 -27.78
CA LEU A 101 14.05 8.17 -27.57
C LEU A 101 13.04 8.29 -28.72
N THR A 102 12.71 9.51 -29.15
CA THR A 102 11.77 9.72 -30.26
C THR A 102 12.27 9.06 -31.54
N LEU A 103 13.56 9.18 -31.85
CA LEU A 103 14.14 8.53 -33.03
C LEU A 103 14.12 7.01 -32.93
N GLY A 104 14.45 6.42 -31.76
CA GLY A 104 14.40 4.97 -31.56
C GLY A 104 12.99 4.40 -31.63
N LEU A 105 12.00 5.11 -31.09
CA LEU A 105 10.58 4.74 -31.20
C LEU A 105 10.11 4.82 -32.66
N LEU A 106 10.41 5.91 -33.36
CA LEU A 106 10.07 6.08 -34.78
C LEU A 106 10.73 5.00 -35.65
N ALA A 107 12.01 4.74 -35.45
CA ALA A 107 12.77 3.74 -36.20
C ALA A 107 12.29 2.32 -35.95
N SER A 108 11.71 2.05 -34.78
CA SER A 108 11.15 0.73 -34.48
C SER A 108 9.66 0.62 -34.81
N ASP A 109 8.86 1.68 -34.91
CA ASP A 109 7.39 1.56 -35.04
C ASP A 109 6.86 1.09 -36.39
N GLU A 110 7.54 1.40 -37.49
CA GLU A 110 7.12 1.08 -38.85
C GLU A 110 7.98 -0.05 -39.42
N ASP A 111 7.41 -1.08 -40.07
CA ASP A 111 8.22 -2.14 -40.70
C ASP A 111 9.01 -1.54 -41.88
N LEU A 112 10.32 -1.35 -41.68
CA LEU A 112 11.22 -0.86 -42.71
C LEU A 112 11.67 -2.06 -43.55
N SER A 113 10.74 -2.65 -44.32
CA SER A 113 11.08 -3.72 -45.25
C SER A 113 11.98 -3.16 -46.35
N MET A 114 13.29 -3.42 -46.25
CA MET A 114 14.25 -2.94 -47.23
C MET A 114 14.94 -4.09 -47.93
N THR A 115 14.88 -4.05 -49.27
CA THR A 115 15.43 -5.04 -50.19
C THR A 115 16.93 -4.82 -50.45
N SER A 116 17.50 -3.65 -50.09
CA SER A 116 18.94 -3.36 -50.18
C SER A 116 19.41 -2.33 -49.12
N LEU A 117 20.69 -2.42 -48.71
CA LEU A 117 21.32 -1.54 -47.70
C LEU A 117 21.62 -0.12 -48.23
N GLU A 118 21.90 0.05 -49.54
CA GLU A 118 22.28 1.35 -50.13
C GLU A 118 21.08 2.24 -50.53
N GLU A 119 20.01 1.68 -51.09
CA GLU A 119 18.74 2.41 -51.29
C GLU A 119 18.10 2.79 -49.95
N GLY A 120 18.48 2.04 -48.92
CA GLY A 120 17.97 2.18 -47.58
C GLY A 120 18.26 3.51 -46.89
N ARG A 121 19.46 4.08 -47.05
CA ARG A 121 19.89 5.25 -46.25
C ARG A 121 19.08 6.52 -46.55
N ARG A 122 18.78 6.82 -47.83
CA ARG A 122 17.95 7.98 -48.21
C ARG A 122 16.46 7.69 -48.02
N SER A 123 16.05 6.45 -48.28
CA SER A 123 14.67 5.97 -48.09
C SER A 123 14.24 6.02 -46.62
N ILE A 124 15.09 5.61 -45.67
CA ILE A 124 14.83 5.66 -44.22
C ILE A 124 14.57 7.09 -43.76
N GLN A 125 15.43 8.05 -44.12
CA GLN A 125 15.24 9.44 -43.70
C GLN A 125 13.95 10.04 -44.25
N GLN A 126 13.59 9.75 -45.50
CA GLN A 126 12.36 10.23 -46.11
C GLN A 126 11.12 9.57 -45.49
N ARG A 127 11.16 8.25 -45.26
CA ARG A 127 10.08 7.50 -44.61
C ARG A 127 9.84 7.95 -43.17
N LEU A 128 10.90 8.05 -42.35
CA LEU A 128 10.79 8.53 -40.97
C LEU A 128 10.21 9.95 -40.90
N ARG A 129 10.63 10.86 -41.81
CA ARG A 129 10.06 12.22 -41.88
C ARG A 129 8.60 12.21 -42.31
N HIS A 130 8.25 11.38 -43.29
CA HIS A 130 6.87 11.27 -43.77
C HIS A 130 5.95 10.71 -42.68
N PHE A 131 6.35 9.62 -42.01
CA PHE A 131 5.62 9.03 -40.91
C PHE A 131 5.46 10.00 -39.74
N GLN A 132 6.53 10.72 -39.38
CA GLN A 132 6.47 11.79 -38.39
C GLN A 132 5.44 12.86 -38.79
N GLN A 133 5.47 13.36 -40.03
CA GLN A 133 4.51 14.35 -40.51
C GLN A 133 3.07 13.83 -40.47
N GLN A 134 2.84 12.56 -40.81
CA GLN A 134 1.53 11.94 -40.71
C GLN A 134 1.04 11.88 -39.25
N ALA A 135 1.90 11.46 -38.33
CA ALA A 135 1.58 11.42 -36.90
C ALA A 135 1.35 12.82 -36.31
N GLU A 136 2.17 13.81 -36.69
CA GLU A 136 2.00 15.22 -36.31
C GLU A 136 0.68 15.80 -36.86
N ASN A 137 0.33 15.50 -38.11
CA ASN A 137 -0.92 15.96 -38.72
C ASN A 137 -2.16 15.35 -38.04
N ARG A 138 -2.08 14.08 -37.63
CA ARG A 138 -3.19 13.34 -37.02
C ARG A 138 -3.34 13.62 -35.53
N TYR A 139 -2.23 13.68 -34.78
CA TYR A 139 -2.22 13.70 -33.31
C TYR A 139 -1.60 14.99 -32.72
N GLY A 140 -1.02 15.86 -33.54
CA GLY A 140 -0.35 17.10 -33.15
C GLY A 140 1.14 16.96 -32.82
N ASP A 141 1.56 15.77 -32.34
CA ASP A 141 2.95 15.34 -32.11
C ASP A 141 3.00 13.81 -32.09
N TYR A 142 4.10 13.20 -32.51
CA TYR A 142 4.29 11.75 -32.54
C TYR A 142 4.14 11.11 -31.15
N LEU A 143 4.74 11.70 -30.11
CA LEU A 143 4.63 11.15 -28.75
C LEU A 143 3.18 11.21 -28.21
N ALA A 144 2.34 12.09 -28.76
CA ALA A 144 0.93 12.17 -28.38
C ALA A 144 0.10 11.00 -28.95
N ALA A 145 0.57 10.32 -30.01
CA ALA A 145 -0.10 9.14 -30.56
C ALA A 145 -0.16 7.98 -29.55
N PHE A 146 0.82 7.90 -28.64
CA PHE A 146 0.84 6.87 -27.59
C PHE A 146 -0.29 7.05 -26.56
N PHE A 147 -0.89 8.24 -26.44
CA PHE A 147 -2.04 8.46 -25.56
C PHE A 147 -3.29 7.71 -26.03
N GLU A 148 -3.50 7.54 -27.34
CA GLU A 148 -4.66 6.80 -27.87
C GLU A 148 -4.49 5.29 -27.67
N VAL A 149 -3.26 4.79 -27.79
CA VAL A 149 -2.93 3.36 -27.61
C VAL A 149 -3.01 2.95 -26.13
N ALA A 150 -2.76 3.91 -25.22
CA ALA A 150 -2.62 3.64 -23.80
C ALA A 150 -3.90 3.80 -22.98
N GLY A 151 -5.10 3.76 -23.60
CA GLY A 151 -6.43 4.19 -23.12
C GLY A 151 -6.96 3.81 -21.72
N GLY A 152 -6.14 3.26 -20.82
CA GLY A 152 -6.38 3.13 -19.37
C GLY A 152 -5.15 3.30 -18.46
N ALA A 153 -3.93 3.50 -19.00
CA ALA A 153 -2.69 3.59 -18.22
C ALA A 153 -2.45 5.00 -17.68
N ILE A 154 -3.10 5.97 -18.32
CA ILE A 154 -3.16 7.36 -17.90
C ILE A 154 -4.35 7.48 -16.94
N GLY A 155 -4.23 6.84 -15.79
CA GLY A 155 -5.15 7.01 -14.68
C GLY A 155 -4.74 8.21 -13.83
N ALA A 156 -5.66 8.71 -13.00
CA ALA A 156 -5.28 9.51 -11.85
C ALA A 156 -4.86 8.60 -10.68
N PRO A 157 -3.99 9.08 -9.77
CA PRO A 157 -3.81 8.43 -8.49
C PRO A 157 -5.16 8.25 -7.78
N GLU A 158 -5.37 7.11 -7.12
CA GLU A 158 -6.55 6.90 -6.28
C GLU A 158 -6.57 7.95 -5.17
N GLY A 159 -7.72 8.59 -4.95
CA GLY A 159 -7.85 9.68 -3.98
C GLY A 159 -7.14 10.99 -4.36
N ALA A 160 -6.73 11.17 -5.63
CA ALA A 160 -6.05 12.39 -6.08
C ALA A 160 -6.88 13.66 -5.80
N SER A 161 -6.21 14.70 -5.32
CA SER A 161 -6.86 16.00 -5.15
C SER A 161 -7.18 16.66 -6.49
N THR A 162 -8.06 17.65 -6.47
CA THR A 162 -8.35 18.50 -7.64
C THR A 162 -7.10 19.19 -8.19
N ALA A 163 -6.14 19.55 -7.33
CA ALA A 163 -4.88 20.15 -7.74
C ALA A 163 -3.96 19.15 -8.46
N ALA A 164 -3.82 17.93 -7.93
CA ALA A 164 -3.06 16.86 -8.58
C ALA A 164 -3.64 16.50 -9.95
N LEU A 165 -4.98 16.40 -10.04
CA LEU A 165 -5.69 16.16 -11.30
C LEU A 165 -5.47 17.28 -12.31
N ALA A 166 -5.52 18.54 -11.88
CA ALA A 166 -5.26 19.68 -12.75
C ALA A 166 -3.82 19.66 -13.31
N LEU A 167 -2.84 19.33 -12.47
CA LEU A 167 -1.43 19.19 -12.87
C LEU A 167 -1.22 18.03 -13.85
N LEU A 168 -1.87 16.89 -13.61
CA LEU A 168 -1.82 15.74 -14.51
C LEU A 168 -2.43 16.08 -15.86
N ASN A 169 -3.63 16.67 -15.87
CA ASN A 169 -4.30 17.08 -17.09
C ASN A 169 -3.46 18.11 -17.87
N ASP A 170 -2.79 19.04 -17.19
CA ASP A 170 -1.86 19.97 -17.84
C ASP A 170 -0.65 19.26 -18.46
N ALA A 171 -0.07 18.25 -17.79
CA ALA A 171 1.01 17.43 -18.35
C ALA A 171 0.58 16.66 -19.61
N LEU A 172 -0.71 16.29 -19.68
CA LEU A 172 -1.30 15.58 -20.81
C LEU A 172 -1.76 16.50 -21.96
N ARG A 173 -1.86 17.83 -21.74
CA ARG A 173 -2.35 18.77 -22.77
C ARG A 173 -1.51 18.67 -24.04
N ARG A 174 -2.19 18.47 -25.17
CA ARG A 174 -1.60 18.39 -26.52
C ARG A 174 -0.95 19.73 -26.89
N GLY A 175 0.38 19.78 -26.89
CA GLY A 175 1.13 20.90 -27.46
C GLY A 175 1.43 20.61 -28.93
N ARG A 176 1.27 21.59 -29.81
CA ARG A 176 1.81 21.51 -31.18
C ARG A 176 3.33 21.47 -31.10
N ARG A 177 3.94 20.46 -31.71
CA ARG A 177 5.39 20.37 -31.88
C ARG A 177 5.73 20.21 -33.35
N ARG A 178 6.84 20.82 -33.76
CA ARG A 178 7.66 20.32 -34.85
C ARG A 178 8.99 19.93 -34.23
N LEU A 179 9.51 18.74 -34.50
CA LEU A 179 10.87 18.41 -34.12
C LEU A 179 11.84 19.47 -34.69
N PRO A 180 12.92 19.80 -33.95
CA PRO A 180 13.98 20.68 -34.47
C PRO A 180 14.61 20.07 -35.73
N GLY A 181 15.01 20.92 -36.69
CA GLY A 181 15.46 20.55 -38.03
C GLY A 181 16.62 19.54 -38.12
N GLY A 182 16.89 19.08 -39.34
CA GLY A 182 17.64 17.85 -39.68
C GLY A 182 19.00 17.61 -39.02
N ASN A 183 19.68 18.62 -38.48
CA ASN A 183 20.96 18.44 -37.79
C ASN A 183 20.85 17.67 -36.47
N ARG A 184 19.73 17.76 -35.75
CA ARG A 184 19.57 17.03 -34.46
C ARG A 184 19.28 15.54 -34.65
N LEU A 185 18.59 15.17 -35.74
CA LEU A 185 18.36 13.76 -36.10
C LEU A 185 19.67 13.05 -36.45
N GLY A 186 20.60 13.74 -37.13
CA GLY A 186 21.91 13.17 -37.44
C GLY A 186 22.78 12.90 -36.20
N GLN A 187 22.71 13.76 -35.18
CA GLN A 187 23.39 13.56 -33.90
C GLN A 187 22.76 12.43 -33.08
N ALA A 188 21.43 12.33 -33.12
CA ALA A 188 20.72 11.23 -32.46
C ALA A 188 21.05 9.87 -33.09
N ALA A 189 21.07 9.79 -34.42
CA ALA A 189 21.48 8.58 -35.15
C ALA A 189 22.94 8.20 -34.86
N TYR A 190 23.84 9.19 -34.74
CA TYR A 190 25.24 8.92 -34.38
C TYR A 190 25.37 8.22 -33.02
N TRP A 191 24.60 8.64 -32.02
CA TRP A 191 24.59 7.99 -30.72
C TRP A 191 24.18 6.52 -30.81
N TYR A 192 23.17 6.19 -31.63
CA TYR A 192 22.76 4.81 -31.86
C TYR A 192 23.86 3.97 -32.51
N GLY A 193 24.57 4.48 -33.53
CA GLY A 193 25.69 3.74 -34.16
C GLY A 193 26.93 3.59 -33.26
N ALA A 194 27.08 4.43 -32.25
CA ALA A 194 28.16 4.35 -31.26
C ALA A 194 27.78 3.55 -30.00
N HIS A 195 26.54 3.06 -29.91
CA HIS A 195 26.05 2.42 -28.69
C HIS A 195 26.60 0.98 -28.55
N PRO A 196 27.05 0.52 -27.36
CA PRO A 196 27.62 -0.81 -27.20
C PRO A 196 26.67 -1.97 -27.52
N LEU A 197 25.36 -1.74 -27.44
CA LEU A 197 24.34 -2.77 -27.72
C LEU A 197 24.09 -2.98 -29.23
N THR A 198 24.43 -2.02 -30.08
CA THR A 198 24.29 -2.15 -31.54
C THR A 198 25.55 -2.75 -32.14
N ARG A 199 25.40 -3.62 -33.13
CA ARG A 199 26.55 -4.21 -33.85
C ARG A 199 27.00 -3.31 -34.99
N ALA A 200 26.06 -2.58 -35.59
CA ALA A 200 26.33 -1.67 -36.68
C ALA A 200 27.08 -0.41 -36.19
N GLN A 201 28.26 -0.16 -36.77
CA GLN A 201 29.02 1.07 -36.51
C GLN A 201 28.48 2.28 -37.30
N ASP A 202 27.74 2.03 -38.39
CA ASP A 202 27.07 3.11 -39.13
C ASP A 202 25.76 3.54 -38.45
N ARG A 203 25.59 4.86 -38.34
CA ARG A 203 24.46 5.52 -37.66
C ARG A 203 23.08 5.16 -38.22
N TRP A 204 22.95 4.84 -39.51
CA TRP A 204 21.66 4.52 -40.14
C TRP A 204 21.42 3.00 -40.19
N GLU A 205 22.49 2.22 -40.28
CA GLU A 205 22.43 0.76 -40.13
C GLU A 205 21.98 0.38 -38.72
N ALA A 206 22.44 1.08 -37.68
CA ALA A 206 21.97 0.88 -36.32
C ALA A 206 20.45 1.06 -36.17
N LEU A 207 19.85 2.06 -36.84
CA LEU A 207 18.39 2.24 -36.82
C LEU A 207 17.65 1.14 -37.58
N THR A 208 18.25 0.59 -38.64
CA THR A 208 17.71 -0.57 -39.36
C THR A 208 17.79 -1.83 -38.51
N GLU A 209 18.88 -1.98 -37.74
CA GLU A 209 19.06 -3.04 -36.75
C GLU A 209 17.95 -2.99 -35.68
N LEU A 210 17.67 -1.81 -35.10
CA LEU A 210 16.54 -1.64 -34.16
C LEU A 210 15.20 -2.07 -34.76
N ASN A 211 14.95 -1.70 -36.02
CA ASN A 211 13.74 -2.08 -36.72
C ASN A 211 13.62 -3.60 -36.87
N SER A 212 14.72 -4.23 -37.30
CA SER A 212 14.82 -5.68 -37.46
C SER A 212 14.58 -6.42 -36.14
N TRP A 213 15.13 -5.92 -35.02
CA TRP A 213 14.95 -6.53 -33.69
C TRP A 213 13.48 -6.60 -33.28
N ARG A 214 12.67 -5.63 -33.68
CA ARG A 214 11.24 -5.64 -33.40
C ARG A 214 10.47 -6.60 -34.31
N HIS A 215 10.64 -6.45 -35.63
CA HIS A 215 9.76 -7.07 -36.61
C HIS A 215 10.19 -8.49 -36.99
N ARG A 216 11.48 -8.77 -36.96
CA ARG A 216 12.09 -10.04 -37.40
C ARG A 216 12.93 -10.72 -36.32
N GLY A 217 13.26 -10.01 -35.25
CA GLY A 217 14.10 -10.48 -34.15
C GLY A 217 13.37 -11.41 -33.18
N HIS A 218 14.17 -12.20 -32.47
CA HIS A 218 13.72 -13.09 -31.40
C HIS A 218 13.49 -12.33 -30.08
N GLU A 219 13.07 -13.03 -29.02
CA GLU A 219 12.80 -12.41 -27.72
C GLU A 219 14.02 -11.65 -27.15
N GLU A 220 15.23 -12.19 -27.31
CA GLU A 220 16.47 -11.51 -26.91
C GLU A 220 16.70 -10.18 -27.63
N ASP A 221 16.38 -10.11 -28.93
CA ASP A 221 16.55 -8.89 -29.72
C ASP A 221 15.52 -7.83 -29.31
N ARG A 222 14.29 -8.27 -28.97
CA ARG A 222 13.26 -7.38 -28.42
C ARG A 222 13.66 -6.85 -27.04
N ASP A 223 14.30 -7.66 -26.22
CA ASP A 223 14.83 -7.23 -24.93
C ASP A 223 16.01 -6.26 -25.09
N ARG A 224 16.89 -6.47 -26.09
CA ARG A 224 17.94 -5.51 -26.45
C ARG A 224 17.36 -4.17 -26.93
N LEU A 225 16.30 -4.21 -27.75
CA LEU A 225 15.57 -3.02 -28.18
C LEU A 225 15.01 -2.24 -26.99
N ASP A 226 14.36 -2.92 -26.05
CA ASP A 226 13.85 -2.26 -24.84
C ASP A 226 15.00 -1.63 -24.04
N ARG A 227 16.11 -2.35 -23.83
CA ARG A 227 17.28 -1.81 -23.10
C ARG A 227 17.85 -0.55 -23.74
N ILE A 228 18.08 -0.53 -25.06
CA ILE A 228 18.64 0.64 -25.73
C ILE A 228 17.67 1.84 -25.72
N LEU A 229 16.36 1.60 -25.72
CA LEU A 229 15.36 2.67 -25.56
C LEU A 229 15.39 3.29 -24.16
N PHE A 230 15.62 2.49 -23.11
CA PHE A 230 15.85 3.03 -21.75
C PHE A 230 17.15 3.83 -21.66
N SER A 231 18.26 3.33 -22.21
CA SER A 231 19.52 4.09 -22.27
C SER A 231 19.36 5.41 -23.04
N ALA A 232 18.63 5.39 -24.16
CA ALA A 232 18.32 6.60 -24.95
C ALA A 232 17.50 7.61 -24.14
N PHE A 233 16.51 7.13 -23.38
CA PHE A 233 15.70 7.97 -22.49
C PHE A 233 16.53 8.61 -21.37
N LEU A 234 17.37 7.84 -20.68
CA LEU A 234 18.24 8.35 -19.61
C LEU A 234 19.28 9.34 -20.16
N GLU A 235 19.82 9.07 -21.33
CA GLU A 235 20.76 9.98 -22.00
C GLU A 235 20.12 11.30 -22.41
N ASP A 236 18.88 11.27 -22.94
CA ASP A 236 18.12 12.50 -23.22
C ASP A 236 17.89 13.33 -21.95
N LEU A 237 17.65 12.70 -20.80
CA LEU A 237 17.54 13.39 -19.50
C LEU A 237 18.86 14.04 -19.08
N ARG A 238 19.99 13.32 -19.21
CA ARG A 238 21.33 13.86 -18.90
C ARG A 238 21.65 15.08 -19.76
N ARG A 239 21.46 14.97 -21.08
CA ARG A 239 21.68 16.06 -22.04
C ARG A 239 20.75 17.23 -21.79
N GLY A 240 19.51 16.95 -21.39
CA GLY A 240 18.53 17.97 -21.07
C GLY A 240 18.83 18.72 -19.77
N ALA A 241 19.47 18.07 -18.79
CA ALA A 241 19.82 18.68 -17.50
C ALA A 241 21.11 19.51 -17.49
N ALA A 242 21.95 19.39 -18.52
CA ALA A 242 23.24 20.06 -18.60
C ALA A 242 23.20 21.59 -18.86
N PRO A 243 22.32 22.13 -19.74
CA PRO A 243 22.31 23.56 -20.07
C PRO A 243 21.85 24.48 -18.93
N SER A 244 22.21 25.76 -19.01
CA SER A 244 21.63 26.80 -18.15
C SER A 244 20.12 26.94 -18.37
N PHE A 245 19.37 27.21 -17.31
CA PHE A 245 17.90 27.29 -17.32
C PHE A 245 17.18 25.98 -17.71
N SER A 246 17.88 24.84 -17.66
CA SER A 246 17.26 23.53 -17.75
C SER A 246 16.86 22.99 -16.36
N PRO A 247 15.85 22.10 -16.29
CA PRO A 247 15.58 21.36 -15.08
C PRO A 247 16.77 20.45 -14.73
N ARG A 248 17.23 20.49 -13.48
CA ARG A 248 18.36 19.68 -13.00
C ARG A 248 17.97 18.30 -12.48
N SER A 249 16.70 18.10 -12.18
CA SER A 249 16.14 16.87 -11.65
C SER A 249 14.73 16.67 -12.20
N PHE A 250 14.31 15.41 -12.31
CA PHE A 250 13.01 15.00 -12.83
C PHE A 250 12.33 14.06 -11.84
N LEU A 251 11.00 14.15 -11.72
CA LEU A 251 10.23 13.28 -10.83
C LEU A 251 9.46 12.23 -11.65
N LEU A 252 9.69 10.96 -11.37
CA LEU A 252 8.94 9.86 -11.96
C LEU A 252 8.14 9.12 -10.89
N LEU A 253 6.82 9.08 -11.07
CA LEU A 253 5.89 8.43 -10.17
C LEU A 253 5.25 7.22 -10.86
N LEU A 254 5.51 6.02 -10.35
CA LEU A 254 5.06 4.76 -10.96
C LEU A 254 4.12 4.02 -10.01
N ASP A 255 2.85 3.92 -10.37
CA ASP A 255 1.83 3.27 -9.55
C ASP A 255 1.57 1.83 -9.99
N GLN A 256 1.27 0.95 -9.04
CA GLN A 256 1.01 -0.48 -9.24
C GLN A 256 2.10 -1.22 -10.03
N THR A 257 3.38 -0.97 -9.71
CA THR A 257 4.51 -1.58 -10.41
C THR A 257 4.68 -3.08 -10.11
N ASP A 258 3.85 -3.64 -9.24
CA ASP A 258 3.81 -5.07 -8.97
C ASP A 258 3.13 -5.91 -10.08
N THR A 259 2.60 -5.29 -11.14
CA THR A 259 2.12 -6.00 -12.33
C THR A 259 3.26 -6.53 -13.21
N ARG A 260 2.97 -7.46 -14.14
CA ARG A 260 3.98 -8.01 -15.08
C ARG A 260 4.74 -6.91 -15.83
N TYR A 261 4.02 -5.92 -16.36
CA TYR A 261 4.60 -4.84 -17.15
C TYR A 261 5.31 -3.80 -16.29
N GLY A 262 4.76 -3.47 -15.11
CA GLY A 262 5.41 -2.59 -14.14
C GLY A 262 6.74 -3.14 -13.64
N ARG A 263 6.80 -4.45 -13.34
CA ARG A 263 8.04 -5.15 -12.95
C ARG A 263 9.08 -5.07 -14.06
N ARG A 264 8.70 -5.47 -15.28
CA ARG A 264 9.59 -5.39 -16.44
C ARG A 264 10.11 -3.97 -16.67
N PHE A 265 9.26 -2.95 -16.51
CA PHE A 265 9.67 -1.55 -16.63
C PHE A 265 10.73 -1.16 -15.58
N LEU A 266 10.51 -1.49 -14.30
CA LEU A 266 11.48 -1.21 -13.24
C LEU A 266 12.79 -1.97 -13.45
N ASP A 267 12.72 -3.24 -13.85
CA ASP A 267 13.90 -4.06 -14.12
C ASP A 267 14.76 -3.46 -15.25
N LEU A 268 14.12 -3.03 -16.35
CA LEU A 268 14.80 -2.37 -17.46
C LEU A 268 15.41 -1.02 -17.06
N LEU A 269 14.71 -0.23 -16.24
CA LEU A 269 15.22 1.05 -15.75
C LEU A 269 16.48 0.87 -14.89
N LEU A 270 16.43 -0.10 -13.96
CA LEU A 270 17.55 -0.39 -13.06
C LEU A 270 18.75 -0.97 -13.80
N ARG A 271 18.50 -1.86 -14.77
CA ARG A 271 19.54 -2.38 -15.66
C ARG A 271 20.21 -1.27 -16.45
N ALA A 272 19.44 -0.39 -17.09
CA ALA A 272 19.99 0.73 -17.84
C ALA A 272 20.83 1.67 -16.94
N ARG A 273 20.40 1.91 -15.70
CA ARG A 273 21.19 2.65 -14.71
C ARG A 273 22.52 1.96 -14.40
N HIS A 274 22.47 0.67 -14.11
CA HIS A 274 23.66 -0.12 -13.78
C HIS A 274 24.63 -0.18 -14.97
N ASP A 275 24.13 -0.49 -16.17
CA ASP A 275 24.92 -0.53 -17.40
C ASP A 275 25.61 0.82 -17.67
N ASP A 276 24.88 1.93 -17.60
CA ASP A 276 25.43 3.25 -17.90
C ASP A 276 26.45 3.72 -16.85
N THR A 277 26.22 3.45 -15.56
CA THR A 277 27.01 4.04 -14.46
C THR A 277 28.12 3.13 -13.93
N VAL A 278 27.88 1.82 -13.89
CA VAL A 278 28.83 0.84 -13.36
C VAL A 278 29.64 0.22 -14.49
N VAL A 279 28.97 -0.32 -15.52
CA VAL A 279 29.65 -1.01 -16.63
C VAL A 279 30.37 -0.03 -17.54
N ALA A 280 29.69 1.04 -17.97
CA ALA A 280 30.26 2.06 -18.85
C ALA A 280 30.98 3.20 -18.11
N SER A 281 30.99 3.18 -16.76
CA SER A 281 31.59 4.24 -15.92
C SER A 281 31.10 5.66 -16.26
N GLY A 282 29.85 5.79 -16.70
CA GLY A 282 29.21 7.05 -17.07
C GLY A 282 28.60 7.80 -15.88
N PRO A 283 28.15 9.06 -16.09
CA PRO A 283 27.47 9.83 -15.06
C PRO A 283 26.07 9.27 -14.75
N CYS A 284 25.61 9.50 -13.52
CA CYS A 284 24.23 9.14 -13.13
C CYS A 284 23.19 9.98 -13.87
N ASP A 285 21.96 9.47 -13.90
CA ASP A 285 20.82 10.20 -14.46
C ASP A 285 20.14 11.11 -13.41
N PRO A 286 19.50 12.20 -13.84
CA PRO A 286 18.84 13.18 -12.96
C PRO A 286 17.42 12.74 -12.49
N LEU A 287 17.06 11.46 -12.59
CA LEU A 287 15.70 10.99 -12.32
C LEU A 287 15.52 10.57 -10.85
N THR A 288 14.57 11.20 -10.17
CA THR A 288 14.05 10.76 -8.86
C THR A 288 12.85 9.87 -9.11
N VAL A 289 12.92 8.60 -8.72
CA VAL A 289 11.85 7.61 -8.99
C VAL A 289 11.19 7.20 -7.68
N VAL A 290 9.87 7.36 -7.62
CA VAL A 290 9.03 6.81 -6.55
C VAL A 290 8.03 5.86 -7.20
N ALA A 291 8.16 4.58 -6.86
CA ALA A 291 7.30 3.51 -7.34
C ALA A 291 6.47 2.94 -6.19
N SER A 292 5.30 2.37 -6.48
CA SER A 292 4.49 1.68 -5.48
C SER A 292 4.12 0.26 -5.89
N CYS A 293 4.27 -0.67 -4.96
CA CYS A 293 3.96 -2.08 -5.11
C CYS A 293 2.95 -2.51 -4.03
N ASN A 294 1.88 -3.17 -4.45
CA ASN A 294 0.93 -3.78 -3.52
C ASN A 294 1.27 -5.24 -3.17
N ARG A 295 2.33 -5.76 -3.79
CA ARG A 295 2.79 -7.15 -3.65
C ARG A 295 4.31 -7.17 -3.59
N TRP A 296 4.84 -8.13 -2.82
CA TRP A 296 6.26 -8.47 -2.84
C TRP A 296 6.71 -8.80 -4.25
N LEU A 297 7.86 -8.26 -4.67
CA LEU A 297 8.40 -8.50 -6.00
C LEU A 297 9.14 -9.85 -6.01
N PRO A 298 8.88 -10.75 -6.98
CA PRO A 298 9.55 -12.05 -7.02
C PRO A 298 11.08 -11.97 -7.09
N ARG A 299 11.63 -10.91 -7.70
CA ARG A 299 13.09 -10.70 -7.76
C ARG A 299 13.73 -10.43 -6.40
N TRP A 300 12.93 -10.09 -5.39
CA TRP A 300 13.39 -9.95 -4.01
C TRP A 300 13.40 -11.29 -3.26
N GLY A 301 13.19 -12.42 -3.94
CA GLY A 301 13.13 -13.74 -3.33
C GLY A 301 11.82 -13.99 -2.57
N PRO A 302 11.82 -14.92 -1.60
CA PRO A 302 10.63 -15.24 -0.82
C PRO A 302 10.08 -14.02 -0.09
N ALA A 303 8.75 -13.94 0.07
CA ALA A 303 8.09 -12.84 0.80
C ALA A 303 8.40 -12.81 2.31
N SER A 304 9.25 -13.72 2.79
CA SER A 304 9.88 -13.61 4.11
C SER A 304 10.94 -12.51 4.18
N GLY A 305 11.58 -12.19 3.04
CA GLY A 305 12.68 -11.23 2.98
C GLY A 305 14.05 -11.80 3.38
N GLU A 306 14.13 -13.05 3.83
CA GLU A 306 15.34 -13.68 4.38
C GLU A 306 16.51 -13.79 3.38
N GLN A 307 16.22 -13.75 2.08
CA GLN A 307 17.21 -13.94 1.01
C GLN A 307 17.52 -12.65 0.25
N TRP A 308 16.92 -11.53 0.65
CA TRP A 308 17.09 -10.25 -0.05
C TRP A 308 18.10 -9.37 0.70
N PRO A 309 19.07 -8.73 0.02
CA PRO A 309 20.14 -7.98 0.70
C PRO A 309 19.66 -6.66 1.33
N TRP A 310 18.38 -6.32 1.19
CA TRP A 310 17.77 -5.12 1.75
C TRP A 310 16.87 -5.43 2.95
N GLN A 311 17.01 -4.64 4.01
CA GLN A 311 16.02 -4.57 5.09
C GLN A 311 14.93 -3.55 4.73
N LEU A 312 13.66 -3.90 4.92
CA LEU A 312 12.54 -2.98 4.72
C LEU A 312 12.61 -1.82 5.72
N ARG A 313 12.63 -0.58 5.21
CA ARG A 313 12.64 0.64 6.03
C ARG A 313 11.22 1.14 6.29
N VAL A 314 11.05 1.96 7.32
CA VAL A 314 9.78 2.65 7.62
C VAL A 314 9.84 4.10 7.15
N PRO A 315 8.69 4.75 6.89
CA PRO A 315 8.67 6.09 6.30
C PRO A 315 9.36 7.14 7.17
N ASP A 316 9.31 7.01 8.49
CA ASP A 316 9.80 8.04 9.43
C ASP A 316 11.34 8.17 9.44
N GLY A 317 12.06 7.09 9.09
CA GLY A 317 13.52 7.08 8.98
C GLY A 317 14.05 7.21 7.55
N ALA A 318 13.17 7.45 6.58
CA ALA A 318 13.56 7.44 5.18
C ALA A 318 14.35 8.70 4.77
N SER A 319 15.59 8.52 4.32
CA SER A 319 16.45 9.62 3.85
C SER A 319 17.48 9.13 2.84
N LEU A 320 18.11 10.06 2.10
CA LEU A 320 19.20 9.68 1.18
C LEU A 320 20.43 9.13 1.93
N GLU A 321 20.65 9.60 3.16
CA GLU A 321 21.72 9.11 4.02
C GLU A 321 21.46 7.67 4.46
N ASP A 322 20.24 7.37 4.89
CA ASP A 322 19.81 6.02 5.27
C ASP A 322 19.98 5.03 4.11
N TRP A 323 19.57 5.43 2.90
CA TRP A 323 19.79 4.63 1.69
C TRP A 323 21.27 4.36 1.42
N ARG A 324 22.13 5.38 1.49
CA ARG A 324 23.58 5.23 1.23
C ARG A 324 24.27 4.34 2.26
N ALA A 325 23.83 4.39 3.52
CA ALA A 325 24.41 3.61 4.61
C ALA A 325 24.07 2.11 4.53
N HIS A 326 22.89 1.76 3.99
CA HIS A 326 22.38 0.37 4.03
C HIS A 326 22.31 -0.31 2.66
N ARG A 327 22.71 0.36 1.58
CA ARG A 327 22.66 -0.24 0.25
C ARG A 327 23.70 -1.35 0.04
N PRO A 328 23.37 -2.40 -0.74
CA PRO A 328 24.33 -3.40 -1.18
C PRO A 328 25.50 -2.79 -1.97
N PRO A 329 26.64 -3.51 -2.08
CA PRO A 329 27.78 -3.09 -2.87
C PRO A 329 27.40 -2.72 -4.30
N ARG A 330 28.07 -1.71 -4.84
CA ARG A 330 27.72 -1.02 -6.11
C ARG A 330 27.78 -1.90 -7.37
N ASP A 331 28.35 -3.10 -7.24
CA ASP A 331 28.55 -4.05 -8.32
C ASP A 331 27.26 -4.79 -8.71
N GLY A 332 26.20 -4.70 -7.89
CA GLY A 332 24.90 -5.32 -8.17
C GLY A 332 23.87 -4.36 -8.75
N GLU A 333 22.93 -4.87 -9.56
CA GLU A 333 21.73 -4.12 -9.97
C GLU A 333 20.87 -3.69 -8.76
N ASP A 334 20.97 -4.40 -7.64
CA ASP A 334 20.13 -4.19 -6.47
C ASP A 334 20.55 -2.99 -5.59
N THR A 335 21.71 -2.37 -5.83
CA THR A 335 22.19 -1.17 -5.11
C THR A 335 21.23 0.01 -5.20
N TRP A 336 20.48 0.10 -6.29
CA TRP A 336 19.61 1.23 -6.60
C TRP A 336 18.25 1.16 -5.92
N TRP A 337 17.86 0.01 -5.38
CA TRP A 337 16.58 -0.11 -4.66
C TRP A 337 16.60 0.69 -3.37
N TYR A 338 15.44 1.22 -2.98
CA TYR A 338 15.22 1.69 -1.63
C TYR A 338 13.78 1.37 -1.18
N PRO A 339 13.56 0.17 -0.63
CA PRO A 339 12.22 -0.31 -0.27
C PRO A 339 11.76 0.28 1.06
N ILE A 340 10.59 0.93 1.03
CA ILE A 340 9.96 1.54 2.20
C ILE A 340 8.62 0.84 2.44
N ARG A 341 8.48 0.18 3.58
CA ARG A 341 7.21 -0.38 4.03
C ARG A 341 6.30 0.75 4.49
N LEU A 342 5.15 0.91 3.85
CA LEU A 342 4.10 1.80 4.32
C LEU A 342 3.48 1.22 5.59
N ARG A 343 3.55 1.99 6.68
CA ARG A 343 2.93 1.66 7.98
C ARG A 343 1.52 2.22 8.05
N ASP A 344 0.64 1.61 8.82
CA ASP A 344 -0.69 2.17 9.06
C ASP A 344 -0.61 3.51 9.84
N LEU A 345 -1.70 4.27 9.79
CA LEU A 345 -1.82 5.55 10.47
C LEU A 345 -1.92 5.34 11.97
N GLN A 346 -1.13 6.09 12.74
CA GLN A 346 -1.30 6.17 14.18
C GLN A 346 -2.61 6.85 14.53
N GLN A 347 -3.10 6.64 15.74
CA GLN A 347 -4.32 7.31 16.23
C GLN A 347 -4.26 8.84 16.13
N GLU A 348 -3.13 9.47 16.44
CA GLU A 348 -2.92 10.93 16.33
C GLU A 348 -3.02 11.39 14.86
N GLU A 349 -2.55 10.56 13.92
CA GLU A 349 -2.64 10.81 12.49
C GLU A 349 -4.09 10.65 12.00
N VAL A 350 -4.83 9.64 12.51
CA VAL A 350 -6.27 9.50 12.25
C VAL A 350 -7.04 10.70 12.79
N HIS A 351 -6.70 11.21 13.98
CA HIS A 351 -7.31 12.42 14.53
C HIS A 351 -7.13 13.62 13.59
N THR A 352 -5.89 13.87 13.18
CA THR A 352 -5.53 14.96 12.27
C THR A 352 -6.28 14.82 10.93
N LEU A 353 -6.44 13.59 10.43
CA LEU A 353 -7.19 13.32 9.22
C LEU A 353 -8.67 13.69 9.37
N VAL A 354 -9.30 13.29 10.49
CA VAL A 354 -10.69 13.64 10.80
C VAL A 354 -10.86 15.15 10.88
N GLU A 355 -9.97 15.85 11.59
CA GLU A 355 -9.99 17.31 11.70
C GLU A 355 -9.90 18.01 10.33
N LYS A 356 -8.99 17.55 9.46
CA LYS A 356 -8.88 18.09 8.09
C LYS A 356 -10.17 17.89 7.29
N GLN A 357 -10.85 16.76 7.45
CA GLN A 357 -12.11 16.50 6.76
C GLN A 357 -13.28 17.31 7.30
N LEU A 358 -13.24 17.78 8.56
CA LEU A 358 -14.29 18.65 9.10
C LEU A 358 -14.44 19.96 8.31
N HIS A 359 -13.33 20.49 7.78
CA HIS A 359 -13.35 21.72 7.00
C HIS A 359 -14.14 21.58 5.70
N THR A 360 -14.12 20.40 5.09
CA THR A 360 -14.87 20.10 3.85
C THR A 360 -16.23 19.46 4.12
N HIS A 361 -16.38 18.78 5.26
CA HIS A 361 -17.58 18.04 5.63
C HIS A 361 -17.95 18.31 7.11
N PRO A 362 -18.60 19.46 7.43
CA PRO A 362 -18.97 19.82 8.79
C PRO A 362 -19.86 18.79 9.51
N GLY A 363 -20.60 17.97 8.75
CA GLY A 363 -21.44 16.88 9.27
C GLY A 363 -20.68 15.81 10.07
N LEU A 364 -19.35 15.75 9.97
CA LEU A 364 -18.51 14.85 10.74
C LEU A 364 -18.27 15.31 12.20
N SER A 365 -18.61 16.55 12.55
CA SER A 365 -18.37 17.11 13.89
C SER A 365 -18.83 16.23 15.06
N PRO A 366 -20.02 15.57 15.01
CA PRO A 366 -20.46 14.69 16.09
C PRO A 366 -19.62 13.42 16.26
N PHE A 367 -18.82 13.05 15.27
CA PHE A 367 -18.05 11.81 15.21
C PHE A 367 -16.55 11.99 15.48
N THR A 368 -16.08 13.21 15.75
CA THR A 368 -14.66 13.49 16.06
C THR A 368 -14.16 12.68 17.27
N ARG A 369 -15.01 12.55 18.30
CA ARG A 369 -14.78 11.70 19.47
C ARG A 369 -14.58 10.22 19.16
N LEU A 370 -15.02 9.75 17.98
CA LEU A 370 -14.89 8.35 17.55
C LEU A 370 -13.54 8.06 16.90
N THR A 371 -12.60 9.00 16.87
CA THR A 371 -11.24 8.75 16.38
C THR A 371 -10.60 7.48 16.97
N PRO A 372 -10.65 7.23 18.30
CA PRO A 372 -10.11 5.98 18.86
C PRO A 372 -10.84 4.74 18.33
N PHE A 373 -12.16 4.81 18.14
CA PHE A 373 -12.96 3.74 17.55
C PHE A 373 -12.54 3.45 16.11
N ILE A 374 -12.43 4.49 15.28
CA ILE A 374 -12.05 4.36 13.86
C ILE A 374 -10.67 3.70 13.76
N HIS A 375 -9.70 4.20 14.51
CA HIS A 375 -8.35 3.63 14.54
C HIS A 375 -8.36 2.16 15.02
N ARG A 376 -9.06 1.86 16.12
CA ARG A 376 -9.15 0.49 16.64
C ARG A 376 -9.81 -0.45 15.63
N LEU A 377 -10.87 0.00 14.96
CA LEU A 377 -11.63 -0.78 13.97
C LEU A 377 -10.80 -1.08 12.72
N THR A 378 -10.08 -0.09 12.19
CA THR A 378 -9.36 -0.23 10.91
C THR A 378 -7.89 -0.59 11.08
N GLY A 379 -7.36 -0.60 12.30
CA GLY A 379 -5.92 -0.71 12.55
C GLY A 379 -5.10 0.47 12.03
N GLY A 380 -5.76 1.56 11.59
CA GLY A 380 -5.11 2.71 10.98
C GLY A 380 -4.89 2.60 9.46
N LEU A 381 -5.37 1.54 8.79
CA LEU A 381 -5.22 1.41 7.34
C LEU A 381 -5.88 2.60 6.62
N PRO A 382 -5.13 3.43 5.85
CA PRO A 382 -5.65 4.67 5.27
C PRO A 382 -6.96 4.53 4.51
N LYS A 383 -7.07 3.52 3.62
CA LYS A 383 -8.31 3.28 2.87
C LYS A 383 -9.46 2.81 3.76
N GLY A 384 -9.19 1.96 4.74
CA GLY A 384 -10.20 1.54 5.72
C GLY A 384 -10.73 2.73 6.53
N VAL A 385 -9.84 3.62 6.98
CA VAL A 385 -10.22 4.88 7.66
C VAL A 385 -11.07 5.75 6.74
N SER A 386 -10.67 5.94 5.49
CA SER A 386 -11.44 6.74 4.52
C SER A 386 -12.84 6.15 4.24
N GLN A 387 -12.96 4.83 4.09
CA GLN A 387 -14.24 4.16 3.86
C GLN A 387 -15.17 4.28 5.08
N VAL A 388 -14.63 4.14 6.30
CA VAL A 388 -15.40 4.36 7.53
C VAL A 388 -15.88 5.80 7.62
N LEU A 389 -15.02 6.78 7.33
CA LEU A 389 -15.40 8.20 7.33
C LEU A 389 -16.48 8.49 6.29
N GLN A 390 -16.41 7.90 5.09
CA GLN A 390 -17.45 8.00 4.08
C GLN A 390 -18.79 7.42 4.58
N ALA A 391 -18.77 6.26 5.24
CA ALA A 391 -19.97 5.67 5.83
C ALA A 391 -20.56 6.56 6.95
N LEU A 392 -19.72 7.22 7.75
CA LEU A 392 -20.15 8.16 8.79
C LEU A 392 -20.74 9.46 8.19
N GLN A 393 -20.22 9.93 7.05
CA GLN A 393 -20.78 11.09 6.34
C GLN A 393 -22.18 10.81 5.79
N GLN A 394 -22.42 9.58 5.35
CA GLN A 394 -23.70 9.10 4.82
C GLN A 394 -24.64 8.60 5.92
N ALA A 395 -24.28 8.77 7.20
CA ALA A 395 -25.09 8.28 8.29
C ALA A 395 -26.42 9.05 8.42
N ASP A 396 -27.52 8.36 8.13
CA ASP A 396 -28.89 8.76 8.48
C ASP A 396 -29.20 8.56 9.98
N GLY A 397 -28.24 8.07 10.76
CA GLY A 397 -28.42 7.66 12.16
C GLY A 397 -28.29 8.77 13.20
N GLU A 398 -28.51 8.37 14.47
CA GLU A 398 -28.44 9.24 15.65
C GLU A 398 -27.03 9.84 15.83
N ARG A 399 -26.92 11.16 15.65
CA ARG A 399 -25.65 11.90 15.78
C ARG A 399 -25.27 12.18 17.23
N ALA A 400 -26.25 12.14 18.14
CA ALA A 400 -26.04 12.35 19.56
C ALA A 400 -25.30 11.15 20.20
N PRO A 401 -24.32 11.40 21.09
CA PRO A 401 -23.68 10.33 21.85
C PRO A 401 -24.70 9.59 22.70
N GLY A 402 -24.68 8.27 22.65
CA GLY A 402 -25.50 7.42 23.50
C GLY A 402 -25.71 6.01 22.95
N PRO A 403 -26.55 5.20 23.62
CA PRO A 403 -26.79 3.81 23.26
C PRO A 403 -27.30 3.60 21.83
N ALA A 404 -28.08 4.55 21.30
CA ALA A 404 -28.58 4.50 19.93
C ALA A 404 -27.43 4.62 18.89
N GLN A 405 -26.49 5.55 19.10
CA GLN A 405 -25.32 5.69 18.26
C GLN A 405 -24.40 4.46 18.35
N GLU A 406 -24.19 3.92 19.56
CA GLU A 406 -23.39 2.72 19.77
C GLU A 406 -24.00 1.51 19.03
N ARG A 407 -25.32 1.35 19.09
CA ARG A 407 -26.06 0.32 18.35
C ARG A 407 -25.92 0.49 16.84
N TRP A 408 -26.01 1.73 16.37
CA TRP A 408 -25.82 2.05 14.95
C TRP A 408 -24.39 1.70 14.50
N LEU A 409 -23.37 2.06 15.28
CA LEU A 409 -21.96 1.76 15.00
C LEU A 409 -21.65 0.26 15.00
N ARG A 410 -22.33 -0.55 15.82
CA ARG A 410 -22.16 -2.01 15.80
C ARG A 410 -22.53 -2.64 14.45
N THR A 411 -23.52 -2.06 13.77
CA THR A 411 -23.97 -2.47 12.43
C THR A 411 -23.25 -1.74 11.29
N LEU A 412 -22.17 -1.00 11.59
CA LEU A 412 -21.43 -0.21 10.60
C LEU A 412 -20.97 -1.03 9.38
N PRO A 413 -20.49 -2.29 9.51
CA PRO A 413 -20.07 -3.06 8.33
C PRO A 413 -21.17 -3.34 7.31
N ASP A 414 -22.44 -3.37 7.73
CA ASP A 414 -23.61 -3.57 6.85
C ASP A 414 -24.10 -2.29 6.19
N ARG A 415 -23.53 -1.13 6.55
CA ARG A 415 -23.96 0.17 6.01
C ARG A 415 -23.55 0.29 4.55
N ILE A 416 -24.45 0.85 3.76
CA ILE A 416 -24.22 1.06 2.33
C ILE A 416 -23.25 2.22 2.14
N VAL A 417 -22.25 1.99 1.32
CA VAL A 417 -21.30 3.00 0.84
C VAL A 417 -21.32 3.03 -0.68
N LEU A 418 -21.05 4.21 -1.25
CA LEU A 418 -20.92 4.38 -2.69
C LEU A 418 -19.48 4.09 -3.13
N VAL A 419 -19.32 3.12 -4.02
CA VAL A 419 -18.05 2.79 -4.68
C VAL A 419 -18.21 3.10 -6.17
N GLY A 420 -17.76 4.29 -6.58
CA GLY A 420 -18.09 4.81 -7.91
C GLY A 420 -19.59 5.08 -8.02
N GLU A 421 -20.26 4.40 -8.95
CA GLU A 421 -21.72 4.48 -9.13
C GLU A 421 -22.49 3.35 -8.43
N GLU A 422 -21.79 2.36 -7.87
CA GLU A 422 -22.40 1.19 -7.24
C GLU A 422 -22.60 1.36 -5.74
N GLN A 423 -23.72 0.83 -5.24
CA GLN A 423 -23.99 0.71 -3.80
C GLN A 423 -23.55 -0.67 -3.31
N ARG A 424 -22.68 -0.70 -2.30
CA ARG A 424 -22.22 -1.95 -1.66
C ARG A 424 -22.22 -1.77 -0.14
N THR A 425 -22.27 -2.85 0.62
CA THR A 425 -22.01 -2.77 2.06
C THR A 425 -20.56 -2.34 2.30
N LEU A 426 -20.29 -1.66 3.42
CA LEU A 426 -18.94 -1.27 3.80
C LEU A 426 -18.02 -2.48 3.87
N ALA A 427 -18.51 -3.60 4.40
CA ALA A 427 -17.77 -4.85 4.47
C ALA A 427 -17.38 -5.37 3.08
N ASP A 428 -18.33 -5.41 2.14
CA ASP A 428 -18.07 -5.88 0.78
C ASP A 428 -17.12 -4.94 0.04
N ALA A 429 -17.37 -3.63 0.09
CA ALA A 429 -16.52 -2.62 -0.54
C ALA A 429 -15.06 -2.68 -0.03
N ALA A 430 -14.87 -2.93 1.26
CA ALA A 430 -13.54 -3.05 1.85
C ALA A 430 -12.87 -4.39 1.51
N LEU A 431 -13.60 -5.51 1.57
CA LEU A 431 -13.09 -6.83 1.20
C LEU A 431 -12.73 -6.89 -0.29
N ASP A 432 -13.55 -6.33 -1.17
CA ASP A 432 -13.26 -6.25 -2.61
C ASP A 432 -11.96 -5.52 -2.90
N SER A 433 -11.70 -4.43 -2.18
CA SER A 433 -10.46 -3.68 -2.33
C SER A 433 -9.24 -4.44 -1.81
N LEU A 434 -9.34 -5.09 -0.64
CA LEU A 434 -8.23 -5.78 0.01
C LEU A 434 -7.89 -7.12 -0.68
N LEU A 435 -8.93 -7.84 -1.08
CA LEU A 435 -8.88 -9.18 -1.65
C LEU A 435 -9.12 -9.18 -3.16
N ASP A 436 -8.77 -8.10 -3.86
CA ASP A 436 -8.86 -8.06 -5.31
C ASP A 436 -8.10 -9.22 -5.96
N GLY A 437 -8.76 -9.92 -6.88
CA GLY A 437 -8.25 -11.14 -7.52
C GLY A 437 -8.20 -12.38 -6.63
N PHE A 438 -8.93 -12.41 -5.51
CA PHE A 438 -9.37 -13.65 -4.87
C PHE A 438 -10.79 -13.99 -5.34
N ASP A 439 -11.03 -15.26 -5.66
CA ASP A 439 -12.38 -15.75 -5.96
C ASP A 439 -13.24 -15.93 -4.69
N ASP A 440 -14.55 -16.14 -4.87
CA ASP A 440 -15.48 -16.28 -3.74
C ASP A 440 -15.15 -17.47 -2.83
N ARG A 441 -14.63 -18.58 -3.39
CA ARG A 441 -14.25 -19.75 -2.61
C ARG A 441 -13.02 -19.45 -1.76
N GLU A 442 -12.02 -18.77 -2.30
CA GLU A 442 -10.84 -18.36 -1.54
C GLU A 442 -11.22 -17.38 -0.43
N ARG A 443 -12.17 -16.46 -0.68
CA ARG A 443 -12.70 -15.53 0.33
C ARG A 443 -13.42 -16.26 1.46
N ASP A 444 -14.27 -17.24 1.14
CA ASP A 444 -14.99 -18.04 2.13
C ASP A 444 -14.04 -18.83 3.02
N ARG A 445 -13.03 -19.49 2.42
CA ARG A 445 -11.98 -20.22 3.14
C ARG A 445 -11.17 -19.30 4.04
N LEU A 446 -10.83 -18.11 3.54
CA LEU A 446 -10.11 -17.12 4.31
C LEU A 446 -10.94 -16.60 5.49
N ALA A 447 -12.26 -16.51 5.33
CA ALA A 447 -13.15 -16.15 6.43
C ALA A 447 -13.11 -17.18 7.58
N GLU A 448 -13.08 -18.48 7.25
CA GLU A 448 -12.91 -19.54 8.25
C GLU A 448 -11.51 -19.51 8.88
N CYS A 449 -10.44 -19.33 8.09
CA CYS A 449 -9.09 -19.16 8.62
C CYS A 449 -8.96 -17.96 9.57
N ALA A 450 -9.75 -16.90 9.34
CA ALA A 450 -9.78 -15.74 10.22
C ALA A 450 -10.37 -16.05 11.61
N ALA A 451 -10.91 -17.24 11.87
CA ALA A 451 -11.24 -17.68 13.23
C ALA A 451 -9.98 -17.90 14.09
N ALA A 452 -8.87 -18.36 13.49
CA ALA A 452 -7.61 -18.61 14.19
C ALA A 452 -6.81 -17.31 14.40
N PRO A 453 -6.33 -16.99 15.61
CA PRO A 453 -5.43 -15.85 15.84
C PRO A 453 -4.15 -15.92 15.01
N ASP A 454 -3.59 -17.14 14.91
CA ASP A 454 -2.47 -17.47 14.05
C ASP A 454 -3.02 -18.00 12.71
N LEU A 455 -2.80 -17.23 11.65
CA LEU A 455 -3.29 -17.57 10.32
C LEU A 455 -2.67 -18.86 9.81
N TYR A 456 -1.41 -19.14 10.14
CA TYR A 456 -0.74 -20.36 9.70
C TYR A 456 -1.44 -21.59 10.27
N VAL A 457 -1.74 -21.58 11.58
CA VAL A 457 -2.54 -22.63 12.23
C VAL A 457 -3.90 -22.77 11.56
N GLY A 458 -4.59 -21.65 11.29
CA GLY A 458 -5.89 -21.65 10.59
C GLY A 458 -5.83 -22.33 9.22
N THR A 459 -4.80 -22.03 8.42
CA THR A 459 -4.64 -22.63 7.08
C THR A 459 -4.30 -24.12 7.10
N GLN A 460 -3.59 -24.58 8.14
CA GLN A 460 -3.22 -25.99 8.31
C GLN A 460 -4.39 -26.82 8.81
N VAL A 461 -5.06 -26.39 9.90
CA VAL A 461 -6.15 -27.14 10.54
C VAL A 461 -7.38 -27.25 9.63
N LEU A 462 -7.71 -26.18 8.90
CA LEU A 462 -8.88 -26.13 8.02
C LEU A 462 -8.59 -26.67 6.60
N GLY A 463 -7.39 -27.19 6.36
CA GLY A 463 -7.06 -27.94 5.13
C GLY A 463 -6.90 -27.08 3.86
N TYR A 464 -6.58 -25.79 4.01
CA TYR A 464 -6.46 -24.85 2.87
C TYR A 464 -5.03 -24.67 2.36
N GLY A 465 -4.04 -25.19 3.09
CA GLY A 465 -2.64 -25.28 2.68
C GLY A 465 -1.87 -23.94 2.68
N GLU A 466 -0.57 -24.02 2.40
CA GLU A 466 0.36 -22.88 2.49
C GLU A 466 0.19 -21.84 1.36
N ALA A 467 -0.53 -22.17 0.30
CA ALA A 467 -0.72 -21.29 -0.86
C ALA A 467 -1.46 -20.00 -0.46
N LEU A 468 -2.56 -20.12 0.29
CA LEU A 468 -3.34 -18.96 0.76
C LEU A 468 -2.52 -18.06 1.69
N PHE A 469 -1.80 -18.68 2.63
CA PHE A 469 -0.88 -17.99 3.54
C PHE A 469 0.20 -17.21 2.76
N THR A 470 0.84 -17.86 1.79
CA THR A 470 1.87 -17.26 0.94
C THR A 470 1.31 -16.09 0.12
N GLN A 471 0.11 -16.22 -0.44
CA GLN A 471 -0.54 -15.13 -1.17
C GLN A 471 -0.78 -13.90 -0.28
N LEU A 472 -1.25 -14.09 0.95
CA LEU A 472 -1.51 -13.01 1.90
C LEU A 472 -0.21 -12.35 2.38
N ARG A 473 0.85 -13.14 2.58
CA ARG A 473 2.19 -12.63 2.91
C ARG A 473 2.76 -11.77 1.78
N ILE A 474 2.64 -12.23 0.52
CA ILE A 474 3.04 -11.47 -0.67
C ILE A 474 2.31 -10.12 -0.73
N ARG A 475 1.01 -10.10 -0.42
CA ARG A 475 0.18 -8.87 -0.42
C ARG A 475 0.34 -8.00 0.84
N ARG A 476 1.21 -8.38 1.77
CA ARG A 476 1.44 -7.67 3.05
C ARG A 476 0.16 -7.46 3.86
N LEU A 477 -0.77 -8.43 3.78
CA LEU A 477 -2.02 -8.48 4.56
C LEU A 477 -1.87 -9.26 5.88
N ILE A 478 -0.65 -9.70 6.18
CA ILE A 478 -0.26 -10.33 7.44
C ILE A 478 0.63 -9.35 8.20
N ASP A 479 0.30 -9.11 9.46
CA ASP A 479 1.10 -8.28 10.35
C ASP A 479 2.35 -9.02 10.82
N GLY A 480 3.50 -8.42 10.50
CA GLY A 480 4.77 -8.61 11.19
C GLY A 480 5.78 -9.58 10.57
N PRO A 481 7.03 -9.12 10.40
CA PRO A 481 8.26 -9.89 10.60
C PRO A 481 8.71 -9.91 12.09
N GLY A 482 7.88 -9.41 13.01
CA GLY A 482 8.19 -9.33 14.45
C GLY A 482 7.04 -9.71 15.39
N ALA A 483 5.86 -10.05 14.86
CA ALA A 483 4.88 -10.81 15.61
C ALA A 483 5.32 -12.28 15.57
N PHE A 484 5.52 -12.92 16.71
CA PHE A 484 5.86 -14.35 16.77
C PHE A 484 4.80 -15.23 16.09
N THR A 485 3.58 -14.71 15.92
CA THR A 485 2.45 -15.35 15.25
C THR A 485 2.00 -14.52 14.05
N PRO A 486 1.93 -15.11 12.84
CA PRO A 486 1.46 -14.41 11.65
C PRO A 486 -0.06 -14.17 11.75
N ALA A 487 -0.45 -12.93 12.05
CA ALA A 487 -1.85 -12.54 12.18
C ALA A 487 -2.32 -11.76 10.95
N LEU A 488 -3.59 -11.92 10.56
CA LEU A 488 -4.21 -11.06 9.55
C LEU A 488 -4.26 -9.61 10.04
N HIS A 489 -4.07 -8.67 9.11
CA HIS A 489 -4.26 -7.24 9.39
C HIS A 489 -5.63 -6.99 10.07
N PRO A 490 -5.72 -6.18 11.15
CA PRO A 490 -6.90 -6.10 12.01
C PRO A 490 -8.20 -5.76 11.26
N TRP A 491 -8.14 -4.86 10.28
CA TRP A 491 -9.30 -4.52 9.46
C TRP A 491 -9.79 -5.70 8.63
N LEU A 492 -8.87 -6.40 7.96
CA LEU A 492 -9.19 -7.57 7.15
C LEU A 492 -9.79 -8.68 8.01
N ARG A 493 -9.14 -8.99 9.14
CA ARG A 493 -9.61 -10.02 10.08
C ARG A 493 -11.05 -9.73 10.54
N ARG A 494 -11.35 -8.50 10.93
CA ARG A 494 -12.69 -8.13 11.42
C ARG A 494 -13.76 -8.28 10.35
N LEU A 495 -13.49 -7.85 9.12
CA LEU A 495 -14.43 -7.99 8.02
C LEU A 495 -14.71 -9.45 7.67
N LEU A 496 -13.67 -10.28 7.68
CA LEU A 496 -13.77 -11.71 7.44
C LEU A 496 -14.58 -12.41 8.54
N LEU A 497 -14.31 -12.08 9.81
CA LEU A 497 -15.09 -12.57 10.95
C LEU A 497 -16.54 -12.10 10.92
N TRP A 498 -16.80 -10.87 10.44
CA TRP A 498 -18.15 -10.37 10.22
C TRP A 498 -18.91 -11.24 9.20
N LYS A 499 -18.26 -11.59 8.08
CA LYS A 499 -18.83 -12.50 7.07
C LYS A 499 -19.00 -13.92 7.59
N LEU A 500 -18.07 -14.42 8.39
CA LEU A 500 -18.21 -15.73 9.04
C LEU A 500 -19.35 -15.75 10.06
N ALA A 501 -19.52 -14.69 10.86
CA ALA A 501 -20.57 -14.59 11.86
C ALA A 501 -21.99 -14.59 11.25
N ALA A 502 -22.13 -14.17 9.99
CA ALA A 502 -23.37 -14.28 9.22
C ALA A 502 -23.72 -15.73 8.82
N ARG A 503 -22.81 -16.69 9.03
CA ARG A 503 -22.96 -18.13 8.75
C ARG A 503 -22.74 -18.94 10.04
N PRO A 504 -23.76 -19.05 10.93
CA PRO A 504 -23.57 -19.62 12.27
C PRO A 504 -23.03 -21.05 12.30
N SER A 505 -23.44 -21.90 11.33
CA SER A 505 -22.92 -23.26 11.21
C SER A 505 -21.42 -23.30 10.96
N ASP A 506 -20.93 -22.42 10.08
CA ASP A 506 -19.53 -22.39 9.64
C ASP A 506 -18.66 -21.77 10.74
N TRP A 507 -19.20 -20.78 11.46
CA TRP A 507 -18.59 -20.22 12.66
C TRP A 507 -18.36 -21.29 13.73
N GLU A 508 -19.41 -22.04 14.08
CA GLU A 508 -19.34 -23.08 15.11
C GLU A 508 -18.38 -24.19 14.69
N ALA A 509 -18.48 -24.67 13.44
CA ALA A 509 -17.58 -25.71 12.91
C ALA A 509 -16.11 -25.28 12.93
N ALA A 510 -15.79 -24.06 12.48
CA ALA A 510 -14.41 -23.57 12.47
C ALA A 510 -13.83 -23.45 13.88
N HIS A 511 -14.59 -22.90 14.83
CA HIS A 511 -14.14 -22.75 16.21
C HIS A 511 -14.03 -24.10 16.93
N ASP A 512 -14.93 -25.05 16.69
CA ASP A 512 -14.87 -26.39 17.30
C ASP A 512 -13.66 -27.17 16.81
N LEU A 513 -13.36 -27.16 15.50
CA LEU A 513 -12.16 -27.80 14.94
C LEU A 513 -10.87 -27.20 15.52
N LEU A 514 -10.80 -25.87 15.64
CA LEU A 514 -9.63 -25.19 16.20
C LEU A 514 -9.50 -25.40 17.71
N ALA A 515 -10.61 -25.47 18.44
CA ALA A 515 -10.63 -25.82 19.86
C ALA A 515 -10.10 -27.25 20.10
N GLU A 516 -10.50 -28.19 19.25
CA GLU A 516 -10.08 -29.58 19.32
C GLU A 516 -8.58 -29.72 19.01
N HIS A 517 -8.11 -29.06 17.95
CA HIS A 517 -6.68 -29.01 17.65
C HIS A 517 -5.86 -28.40 18.80
N ALA A 518 -6.35 -27.30 19.41
CA ALA A 518 -5.69 -26.69 20.56
C ALA A 518 -5.67 -27.63 21.78
N ARG A 519 -6.72 -28.43 21.98
CA ARG A 519 -6.80 -29.45 23.03
C ARG A 519 -5.75 -30.54 22.80
N GLU A 520 -5.64 -31.08 21.59
CA GLU A 520 -4.66 -32.10 21.21
C GLU A 520 -3.22 -31.60 21.35
N ALA A 521 -2.98 -30.34 21.00
CA ALA A 521 -1.67 -29.69 21.14
C ALA A 521 -1.34 -29.26 22.58
N GLY A 522 -2.22 -29.48 23.56
CA GLY A 522 -2.03 -29.05 24.95
C GLY A 522 -2.03 -27.53 25.15
N ARG A 523 -2.55 -26.77 24.19
CA ARG A 523 -2.60 -25.29 24.21
C ARG A 523 -3.92 -24.79 24.82
N THR A 524 -4.08 -24.99 26.13
CA THR A 524 -5.34 -24.68 26.83
C THR A 524 -5.85 -23.24 26.64
N PRO A 525 -5.01 -22.19 26.67
CA PRO A 525 -5.49 -20.83 26.38
C PRO A 525 -6.07 -20.66 24.98
N ASP A 526 -5.52 -21.36 23.97
CA ASP A 526 -6.04 -21.33 22.60
C ASP A 526 -7.40 -22.06 22.53
N ARG A 527 -7.56 -23.16 23.26
CA ARG A 527 -8.87 -23.83 23.38
C ARG A 527 -9.91 -22.90 24.01
N MET A 528 -9.58 -22.24 25.11
CA MET A 528 -10.50 -21.31 25.80
C MET A 528 -10.88 -20.12 24.94
N TYR A 529 -9.98 -19.62 24.09
CA TYR A 529 -10.28 -18.61 23.08
C TYR A 529 -11.42 -19.07 22.15
N HIS A 530 -11.33 -20.29 21.60
CA HIS A 530 -12.35 -20.79 20.69
C HIS A 530 -13.67 -21.12 21.41
N LEU A 531 -13.62 -21.63 22.64
CA LEU A 531 -14.81 -21.85 23.46
C LEU A 531 -15.52 -20.54 23.82
N LEU A 532 -14.77 -19.47 24.09
CA LEU A 532 -15.36 -18.16 24.32
C LEU A 532 -16.07 -17.64 23.06
N ALA A 533 -15.45 -17.80 21.88
CA ALA A 533 -16.03 -17.38 20.61
C ALA A 533 -17.35 -18.11 20.26
N THR A 534 -17.55 -19.34 20.75
CA THR A 534 -18.82 -20.09 20.63
C THR A 534 -19.79 -19.82 21.78
N GLY A 535 -19.46 -18.91 22.70
CA GLY A 535 -20.33 -18.45 23.78
C GLY A 535 -20.27 -19.28 25.06
N ARG A 536 -19.27 -20.15 25.24
CA ARG A 536 -19.06 -20.94 26.48
C ARG A 536 -18.42 -20.12 27.60
N LEU A 537 -19.05 -19.01 27.97
CA LEU A 537 -18.54 -18.05 28.95
C LEU A 537 -18.27 -18.68 30.33
N GLU A 538 -19.16 -19.57 30.79
CA GLU A 538 -19.03 -20.20 32.11
C GLU A 538 -17.81 -21.11 32.19
N GLU A 539 -17.57 -21.95 31.17
CA GLU A 539 -16.39 -22.83 31.12
C GLU A 539 -15.08 -22.03 31.15
N VAL A 540 -15.04 -20.91 30.43
CA VAL A 540 -13.88 -20.02 30.38
C VAL A 540 -13.67 -19.30 31.72
N THR A 541 -14.76 -18.89 32.37
CA THR A 541 -14.72 -18.29 33.70
C THR A 541 -14.17 -19.27 34.72
N ASP A 542 -14.64 -20.51 34.71
CA ASP A 542 -14.19 -21.57 35.60
C ASP A 542 -12.71 -21.90 35.41
N HIS A 543 -12.29 -21.99 34.15
CA HIS A 543 -10.87 -22.14 33.81
C HIS A 543 -10.03 -21.00 34.39
N LEU A 544 -10.35 -19.74 34.07
CA LEU A 544 -9.56 -18.59 34.53
C LEU A 544 -9.59 -18.43 36.06
N LEU A 545 -10.71 -18.73 36.71
CA LEU A 545 -10.82 -18.73 38.17
C LEU A 545 -9.89 -19.77 38.79
N SER A 546 -9.88 -21.00 38.28
CA SER A 546 -8.99 -22.06 38.77
C SER A 546 -7.51 -21.71 38.61
N ARG A 547 -7.17 -20.94 37.56
CA ARG A 547 -5.80 -20.53 37.27
C ARG A 547 -5.36 -19.35 38.11
N PHE A 548 -6.28 -18.50 38.54
CA PHE A 548 -5.99 -17.30 39.34
C PHE A 548 -5.22 -17.61 40.62
N ASP A 549 -5.57 -18.69 41.32
CA ASP A 549 -4.90 -19.10 42.56
C ASP A 549 -3.54 -19.79 42.31
N THR A 550 -3.24 -20.18 41.07
CA THR A 550 -2.07 -21.00 40.72
C THR A 550 -0.99 -20.26 39.93
N LEU A 551 -1.33 -19.14 39.29
CA LEU A 551 -0.44 -18.40 38.40
C LEU A 551 -0.03 -17.05 39.00
N PRO A 552 1.18 -16.54 38.68
CA PRO A 552 1.52 -15.14 38.90
C PRO A 552 0.53 -14.22 38.18
N ALA A 553 0.21 -13.07 38.78
CA ALA A 553 -0.80 -12.16 38.28
C ALA A 553 -0.52 -11.69 36.84
N THR A 554 0.73 -11.41 36.49
CA THR A 554 1.13 -11.02 35.12
C THR A 554 0.86 -12.12 34.09
N THR A 555 1.08 -13.39 34.44
CA THR A 555 0.82 -14.54 33.56
C THR A 555 -0.67 -14.77 33.42
N TRP A 556 -1.43 -14.64 34.52
CA TRP A 556 -2.88 -14.73 34.50
C TRP A 556 -3.52 -13.61 33.67
N ILE A 557 -3.03 -12.36 33.78
CA ILE A 557 -3.48 -11.23 32.96
C ILE A 557 -3.22 -11.55 31.48
N SER A 558 -2.02 -12.00 31.12
CA SER A 558 -1.70 -12.39 29.74
C SER A 558 -2.63 -13.49 29.20
N GLU A 559 -2.96 -14.48 30.05
CA GLU A 559 -3.92 -15.54 29.70
C GLU A 559 -5.35 -14.99 29.51
N LEU A 560 -5.82 -14.12 30.42
CA LEU A 560 -7.11 -13.42 30.29
C LEU A 560 -7.16 -12.62 28.98
N GLU A 561 -6.15 -11.81 28.69
CA GLU A 561 -6.07 -10.99 27.48
C GLU A 561 -6.10 -11.85 26.21
N LYS A 562 -5.34 -12.94 26.21
CA LYS A 562 -5.29 -13.87 25.08
C LYS A 562 -6.64 -14.53 24.84
N VAL A 563 -7.30 -15.03 25.88
CA VAL A 563 -8.60 -15.71 25.77
C VAL A 563 -9.71 -14.73 25.35
N THR A 564 -9.76 -13.54 25.96
CA THR A 564 -10.79 -12.53 25.70
C THR A 564 -10.58 -11.71 24.44
N ALA A 565 -9.49 -11.95 23.70
CA ALA A 565 -9.33 -11.49 22.32
C ALA A 565 -10.18 -12.32 21.32
N ALA A 566 -10.93 -13.32 21.81
CA ALA A 566 -11.88 -14.10 21.02
C ALA A 566 -12.87 -13.19 20.27
N PRO A 567 -13.19 -13.50 19.00
CA PRO A 567 -14.20 -12.76 18.29
C PRO A 567 -15.58 -13.13 18.84
N ASN A 568 -16.62 -12.35 18.51
CA ASN A 568 -17.96 -12.57 19.03
C ASN A 568 -19.03 -12.36 17.96
N ARG A 569 -20.17 -13.01 18.13
CA ARG A 569 -21.39 -12.88 17.29
C ARG A 569 -22.58 -12.34 18.10
N LEU A 570 -22.32 -11.46 19.06
CA LEU A 570 -23.30 -11.05 20.06
C LEU A 570 -24.48 -10.30 19.46
N ALA A 571 -25.66 -10.45 20.08
CA ALA A 571 -26.88 -9.82 19.62
C ALA A 571 -26.78 -8.28 19.58
N SER A 572 -27.49 -7.66 18.64
CA SER A 572 -27.48 -6.20 18.43
C SER A 572 -28.37 -5.41 19.40
N VAL A 573 -28.74 -5.99 20.54
CA VAL A 573 -29.62 -5.33 21.50
C VAL A 573 -28.79 -4.49 22.46
N GLY A 574 -29.13 -3.20 22.53
CA GLY A 574 -28.63 -2.32 23.58
C GLY A 574 -27.20 -1.79 23.42
N GLY A 575 -26.78 -0.99 24.42
CA GLY A 575 -25.42 -0.46 24.55
C GLY A 575 -24.44 -1.46 25.17
N PRO A 576 -23.13 -1.13 25.28
CA PRO A 576 -22.10 -2.02 25.84
C PRO A 576 -22.40 -2.48 27.28
N LEU A 577 -22.96 -1.59 28.11
CA LEU A 577 -23.33 -1.91 29.50
C LEU A 577 -24.54 -2.86 29.58
N GLU A 578 -25.50 -2.73 28.67
CA GLU A 578 -26.68 -3.62 28.61
C GLU A 578 -26.28 -5.02 28.12
N LEU A 579 -25.35 -5.10 27.16
CA LEU A 579 -24.72 -6.36 26.78
C LEU A 579 -23.98 -7.01 27.94
N LEU A 580 -23.19 -6.24 28.68
CA LEU A 580 -22.47 -6.74 29.85
C LEU A 580 -23.43 -7.31 30.89
N ALA A 581 -24.51 -6.58 31.20
CA ALA A 581 -25.53 -7.04 32.15
C ALA A 581 -26.23 -8.33 31.70
N THR A 582 -26.33 -8.56 30.39
CA THR A 582 -26.89 -9.80 29.83
C THR A 582 -25.91 -10.98 29.95
N LEU A 583 -24.61 -10.75 29.74
CA LEU A 583 -23.58 -11.79 29.76
C LEU A 583 -23.15 -12.17 31.19
N ALA A 584 -23.07 -11.17 32.07
CA ALA A 584 -22.67 -11.30 33.46
C ALA A 584 -23.73 -10.66 34.37
N PRO A 585 -24.91 -11.28 34.51
CA PRO A 585 -25.94 -10.81 35.43
C PRO A 585 -25.41 -10.84 36.87
N PRO A 586 -25.84 -9.90 37.73
CA PRO A 586 -25.44 -9.89 39.13
C PRO A 586 -25.91 -11.15 39.85
N GLU A 587 -25.06 -11.69 40.73
CA GLU A 587 -25.37 -12.87 41.53
C GLU A 587 -26.56 -12.63 42.48
N PRO A 588 -27.43 -13.63 42.71
CA PRO A 588 -28.53 -13.52 43.66
C PRO A 588 -28.02 -13.14 45.06
N GLY A 589 -28.53 -12.05 45.62
CA GLY A 589 -28.15 -11.57 46.95
C GLY A 589 -26.96 -10.59 46.99
N GLY A 590 -26.39 -10.20 45.85
CA GLY A 590 -25.39 -9.14 45.75
C GLY A 590 -24.01 -9.47 46.34
N ALA A 591 -23.72 -10.75 46.57
CA ALA A 591 -22.42 -11.19 47.07
C ALA A 591 -21.34 -11.05 45.98
N VAL A 592 -20.29 -10.28 46.26
CA VAL A 592 -19.10 -10.17 45.40
C VAL A 592 -18.20 -11.38 45.67
N THR A 593 -18.18 -12.34 44.75
CA THR A 593 -17.35 -13.55 44.83
C THR A 593 -16.21 -13.50 43.81
N GLY A 594 -15.15 -14.29 44.02
CA GLY A 594 -14.09 -14.43 43.01
C GLY A 594 -14.64 -14.83 41.63
N ARG A 595 -15.59 -15.78 41.60
CA ARG A 595 -16.28 -16.18 40.37
C ARG A 595 -17.01 -15.01 39.69
N SER A 596 -17.80 -14.23 40.44
CA SER A 596 -18.56 -13.12 39.85
C SER A 596 -17.65 -12.01 39.31
N VAL A 597 -16.53 -11.74 40.00
CA VAL A 597 -15.52 -10.77 39.54
C VAL A 597 -14.82 -11.25 38.27
N VAL A 598 -14.35 -12.50 38.25
CA VAL A 598 -13.69 -13.08 37.07
C VAL A 598 -14.65 -13.15 35.89
N ARG A 599 -15.90 -13.56 36.08
CA ARG A 599 -16.94 -13.56 35.04
C ARG A 599 -17.16 -12.17 34.46
N GLY A 600 -17.30 -11.16 35.33
CA GLY A 600 -17.46 -9.77 34.95
C GLY A 600 -16.27 -9.25 34.13
N LEU A 601 -15.05 -9.57 34.54
CA LEU A 601 -13.83 -9.24 33.80
C LEU A 601 -13.77 -9.92 32.44
N VAL A 602 -14.07 -11.22 32.34
CA VAL A 602 -14.09 -11.96 31.06
C VAL A 602 -15.10 -11.33 30.10
N ALA A 603 -16.34 -11.10 30.54
CA ALA A 603 -17.38 -10.52 29.71
C ALA A 603 -17.06 -9.07 29.31
N ALA A 604 -16.63 -8.22 30.25
CA ALA A 604 -16.30 -6.83 29.96
C ALA A 604 -15.11 -6.73 29.01
N ARG A 605 -14.07 -7.56 29.19
CA ARG A 605 -12.86 -7.56 28.36
C ARG A 605 -13.18 -8.10 26.96
N TRP A 606 -14.02 -9.13 26.85
CA TRP A 606 -14.46 -9.69 25.58
C TRP A 606 -15.22 -8.67 24.72
N LEU A 607 -16.16 -7.94 25.33
CA LEU A 607 -16.86 -6.82 24.69
C LEU A 607 -15.91 -5.67 24.36
N TRP A 608 -15.04 -5.30 25.29
CA TRP A 608 -14.10 -4.20 25.09
C TRP A 608 -13.12 -4.49 23.96
N SER A 609 -12.68 -5.73 23.78
CA SER A 609 -11.72 -6.14 22.73
C SER A 609 -12.28 -5.93 21.32
N ASP A 610 -13.59 -6.00 21.13
CA ASP A 610 -14.26 -5.73 19.87
C ASP A 610 -14.67 -4.25 19.75
N PRO A 611 -14.07 -3.48 18.82
CA PRO A 611 -14.43 -2.07 18.62
C PRO A 611 -15.92 -1.85 18.29
N LEU A 612 -16.61 -2.82 17.67
CA LEU A 612 -18.03 -2.72 17.33
C LEU A 612 -18.94 -2.98 18.56
N ALA A 613 -18.47 -3.74 19.54
CA ALA A 613 -19.22 -4.03 20.76
C ALA A 613 -19.13 -2.86 21.77
N ASP A 614 -17.96 -2.22 21.90
CA ASP A 614 -17.74 -1.02 22.73
C ASP A 614 -17.04 0.13 21.96
N PRO A 615 -17.76 0.83 21.05
CA PRO A 615 -17.19 1.93 20.27
C PRO A 615 -16.70 3.11 21.13
N GLY A 616 -17.40 3.37 22.24
CA GLY A 616 -17.07 4.48 23.15
C GLY A 616 -15.96 4.18 24.15
N MET A 617 -15.42 2.94 24.16
CA MET A 617 -14.49 2.45 25.20
C MET A 617 -15.06 2.63 26.62
N ARG A 618 -16.38 2.51 26.76
CA ARG A 618 -17.08 2.75 28.02
C ARG A 618 -16.76 1.67 29.03
N LEU A 619 -16.42 0.45 28.63
CA LEU A 619 -16.13 -0.65 29.57
C LEU A 619 -14.76 -0.52 30.28
N GLY A 620 -13.95 0.49 29.93
CA GLY A 620 -12.65 0.71 30.58
C GLY A 620 -12.75 0.90 32.10
N HIS A 621 -13.74 1.66 32.59
CA HIS A 621 -13.92 1.85 34.05
C HIS A 621 -14.37 0.56 34.74
N VAL A 622 -15.23 -0.24 34.09
CA VAL A 622 -15.67 -1.55 34.62
C VAL A 622 -14.49 -2.50 34.73
N LEU A 623 -13.61 -2.52 33.73
CA LEU A 623 -12.39 -3.33 33.76
C LEU A 623 -11.47 -2.89 34.89
N ALA A 624 -11.22 -1.59 35.04
CA ALA A 624 -10.42 -1.05 36.13
C ALA A 624 -10.97 -1.46 37.52
N ASP A 625 -12.27 -1.24 37.74
CA ASP A 625 -12.95 -1.63 38.98
C ASP A 625 -12.86 -3.14 39.23
N GLY A 626 -13.01 -3.96 38.19
CA GLY A 626 -12.86 -5.41 38.26
C GLY A 626 -11.47 -5.85 38.73
N PHE A 627 -10.41 -5.24 38.21
CA PHE A 627 -9.03 -5.51 38.64
C PHE A 627 -8.78 -5.06 40.09
N ILE A 628 -9.36 -3.93 40.53
CA ILE A 628 -9.31 -3.48 41.93
C ILE A 628 -10.03 -4.47 42.85
N GLN A 629 -11.20 -4.97 42.45
CA GLN A 629 -11.94 -5.97 43.21
C GLN A 629 -11.15 -7.27 43.30
N LEU A 630 -10.55 -7.71 42.20
CA LEU A 630 -9.73 -8.92 42.16
C LEU A 630 -8.48 -8.79 43.03
N SER A 631 -7.82 -7.62 43.07
CA SER A 631 -6.66 -7.38 43.94
C SER A 631 -7.00 -7.39 45.44
N ARG A 632 -8.27 -7.15 45.80
CA ARG A 632 -8.76 -7.27 47.18
C ARG A 632 -9.06 -8.71 47.58
N LEU A 633 -9.31 -9.58 46.59
CA LEU A 633 -9.63 -10.99 46.79
C LEU A 633 -8.37 -11.90 46.77
N GLY A 634 -7.29 -11.48 46.10
CA GLY A 634 -6.03 -12.24 45.98
C GLY A 634 -4.94 -11.95 47.04
N ARG A 635 -3.82 -12.70 46.99
CA ARG A 635 -2.59 -12.49 47.82
C ARG A 635 -1.32 -12.22 46.97
N SER A 636 -0.40 -11.48 47.60
CA SER A 636 1.02 -11.17 47.28
C SER A 636 1.41 -10.37 46.03
N ASP A 637 0.80 -10.55 44.85
CA ASP A 637 1.20 -9.83 43.61
C ASP A 637 0.13 -8.82 43.14
N ASN A 638 -0.32 -7.97 44.08
CA ASN A 638 -1.38 -7.01 43.84
C ASN A 638 -0.95 -5.86 42.92
N VAL A 639 0.36 -5.60 42.81
CA VAL A 639 0.90 -4.50 42.02
C VAL A 639 0.59 -4.70 40.54
N ALA A 640 0.71 -5.91 40.00
CA ALA A 640 0.38 -6.20 38.61
C ALA A 640 -1.11 -5.93 38.30
N LEU A 641 -2.02 -6.32 39.20
CA LEU A 641 -3.47 -6.08 39.05
C LEU A 641 -3.82 -4.59 39.14
N LEU A 642 -3.19 -3.86 40.07
CA LEU A 642 -3.38 -2.41 40.21
C LEU A 642 -2.84 -1.64 39.01
N ASN A 643 -1.66 -2.01 38.50
CA ASN A 643 -1.10 -1.43 37.29
C ASN A 643 -2.02 -1.67 36.07
N GLU A 644 -2.59 -2.86 35.95
CA GLU A 644 -3.53 -3.16 34.87
C GLU A 644 -4.85 -2.37 35.03
N SER A 645 -5.33 -2.14 36.25
CA SER A 645 -6.44 -1.21 36.52
C SER A 645 -6.11 0.21 36.06
N GLU A 646 -4.95 0.75 36.44
CA GLU A 646 -4.50 2.07 36.01
C GLU A 646 -4.39 2.18 34.50
N ARG A 647 -3.98 1.10 33.82
CA ARG A 647 -3.90 1.00 32.36
C ARG A 647 -5.26 1.21 31.70
N TYR A 648 -6.35 0.67 32.24
CA TYR A 648 -7.70 0.89 31.69
C TYR A 648 -8.27 2.27 32.00
N LEU A 649 -7.96 2.84 33.18
CA LEU A 649 -8.36 4.20 33.53
C LEU A 649 -7.71 5.24 32.61
N HIS A 650 -6.45 5.04 32.27
CA HIS A 650 -5.66 5.96 31.45
C HIS A 650 -5.37 5.38 30.07
N TRP A 651 -6.27 4.55 29.54
CA TRP A 651 -6.03 3.82 28.30
C TRP A 651 -5.60 4.76 27.18
N ARG A 652 -4.34 4.59 26.77
CA ARG A 652 -3.81 5.15 25.54
C ARG A 652 -3.58 3.96 24.62
N PRO A 653 -4.17 3.93 23.41
CA PRO A 653 -3.79 2.95 22.41
C PRO A 653 -2.28 2.90 22.29
N SER A 654 -1.73 1.69 22.33
CA SER A 654 -0.30 1.48 22.16
C SER A 654 0.13 2.22 20.90
N ARG A 655 1.11 3.13 21.02
CA ARG A 655 1.88 3.57 19.84
C ARG A 655 2.33 2.27 19.19
N THR A 656 2.04 2.06 17.90
CA THR A 656 2.55 0.85 17.24
C THR A 656 4.07 0.91 17.33
N THR A 657 4.62 0.22 18.31
CA THR A 657 6.05 0.07 18.52
C THR A 657 6.51 -0.90 17.45
N THR A 658 6.73 -0.39 16.24
CA THR A 658 7.69 -0.99 15.34
C THR A 658 9.06 -0.68 15.92
N ASN A 659 9.50 -1.48 16.89
CA ASN A 659 10.89 -1.53 17.25
C ASN A 659 11.66 -1.92 15.98
N GLY A 660 12.38 -0.95 15.42
CA GLY A 660 13.44 -1.23 14.48
C GLY A 660 14.48 -2.05 15.22
N SER A 661 14.62 -3.31 14.83
CA SER A 661 15.81 -4.12 15.00
C SER A 661 16.25 -4.51 13.60
#